data_AF-A0A2E6QV38-F1
#
_entry.id   AF-A0A2E6QV38-F1
#
_cell.length_a   1.000
_cell.length_b   1.000
_cell.length_c   1.000
_cell.angle_alpha   90.00
_cell.angle_beta   90.00
_cell.angle_gamma   90.00
#
_symmetry.space_group_name_H-M   'P 1'
#
loop_
_entity.id
_entity.type
_entity.pdbx_description
1 polymer ?
#
loop_
_entity_poly.entity_id
_entity_poly.type
_entity_poly.pdbx_seq_one_letter_code
_entity_poly.pdbx_strand_id
1 'polypeptide(L)'
;MKQVFILTAFLFSFFLQSQSLNFEATGEAPDWFASDLNGITHTLYSDYLDNGQIVVLEFMNANCPACWSYAPQVEEFYEVYGPDGSGEVSLLALDISYGSDDQDCLDYIEDYNATYPIINGNSTSYYGAEISGTPTFYIIFPDGTYTNICSSCVASSSSTNIDDDLGTLVNEWIALGMPTNPWGDAPDTDCNATILLQATTNITLNDTEIEIGSWIGAFYNDVDGNLTYGGGIEWNGEVTSIAAWGSEAGLTNGFAGGEEFTFGIIDPESGETIYSTDAVYSFGENTYACNGLSGISSLVFESSSDNNDCADDDGLMTPLDCSTAVSVFGCDGSWNSMIVLEACPESCDACEEECTNDDGLMTPLDCSTAISVFGCDGSWNSMIVSEACPQSCDACGGETIPVLGCTDEIANNYNPSATEDDGSCQYLGCMCDIAFNYDASATEDDGSCMILSGGCSDPSADNYSGDICVSSTFFSEDCNYPITDFDIDWEADLPDTDCNATILIPADADITINGSGITIGDLIGVFYTDANGELALGGLATFTGTVTSIAAWGAEAGLDNGFESGEEYIWFVYDNETGQSIATSSVTYSFGDSFYACNGLSGLASLEAFGTIPGCMDSEAFNYNPDAEEDDESCCYVSGCMDTAAFNYDSNACFDDDSCIAVVEGCTDEEAWNFDSAANTDNGSCCFIAGCMDTEAFNYDSNACFDDGNCIAVIVGCLEEGACNYDPTANIAGDCDFGTCAGCMDMEACNYDANATIDDGSCLEFDECGICGGDGIAEGACDCDGNVDLGCGCGEEAPSGCDNICGSTLVLDDCGVCGGDNSSCSGCTDEEAFNYDADAILDDGSCESTPFGDAPDTDCNATILIPADAAITIDAEILSIGSWIGVFYTDADGNLAYGGGTQWNGETTSIAAWGSEAGLDNGFEVGEEYSWFVYDAISSEIIGANSVEYSFGDSFYSCNGLSGITSLSIITSSCNDEEAFNYNPTDNDCDGCCCYVSGCMDTAAFNYDSNACFDDDSCIAVVEGCTDEEA
;
A
#
# COMPACT_ATOMS: atom_id res chain seq x y z
N MET A 1 95.36 9.05 18.21
CA MET A 1 95.26 10.50 18.51
C MET A 1 94.19 10.68 19.59
N LYS A 2 94.34 11.69 20.47
CA LYS A 2 93.40 12.19 21.52
C LYS A 2 92.17 11.30 21.84
N GLN A 3 92.17 10.57 22.97
CA GLN A 3 91.59 10.97 24.28
C GLN A 3 90.04 10.77 24.36
N VAL A 4 89.39 10.32 25.45
CA VAL A 4 89.67 9.42 26.61
C VAL A 4 88.47 9.53 27.59
N PHE A 5 88.02 8.42 28.23
CA PHE A 5 86.96 8.35 29.29
C PHE A 5 85.50 8.71 28.82
N ILE A 6 84.38 8.27 29.43
CA ILE A 6 84.08 7.59 30.72
C ILE A 6 82.68 6.88 30.72
N LEU A 7 82.46 5.86 31.58
CA LEU A 7 81.19 5.18 32.00
C LEU A 7 80.26 4.57 30.90
N THR A 8 79.47 3.50 31.05
CA THR A 8 78.96 2.66 32.16
C THR A 8 78.08 3.32 33.23
N ALA A 9 76.85 3.73 32.85
CA ALA A 9 75.61 3.61 33.65
C ALA A 9 74.45 4.27 32.90
N PHE A 10 73.47 3.48 32.41
CA PHE A 10 72.09 3.91 32.16
C PHE A 10 71.19 2.65 32.13
N LEU A 11 71.02 2.07 33.31
CA LEU A 11 69.85 1.26 33.68
C LEU A 11 69.00 2.18 34.57
N PHE A 12 67.68 2.15 34.38
CA PHE A 12 66.68 2.95 35.11
C PHE A 12 66.81 4.48 35.01
N SER A 13 65.99 5.08 34.14
CA SER A 13 65.30 6.38 34.38
C SER A 13 64.33 6.72 33.24
N PHE A 14 63.39 5.83 32.93
CA PHE A 14 62.04 6.32 32.65
C PHE A 14 61.47 6.67 34.04
N PHE A 15 61.70 7.92 34.45
CA PHE A 15 60.90 8.50 35.51
C PHE A 15 59.52 8.76 34.92
N LEU A 16 58.49 8.31 35.62
CA LEU A 16 57.14 8.85 35.49
C LEU A 16 57.27 10.38 35.54
N GLN A 17 57.00 11.03 34.41
CA GLN A 17 56.51 12.40 34.45
C GLN A 17 55.02 12.27 34.70
N SER A 18 54.64 12.34 35.98
CA SER A 18 53.25 12.61 36.36
C SER A 18 52.86 13.92 35.68
N GLN A 19 52.04 13.85 34.63
CA GLN A 19 51.45 15.04 34.06
C GLN A 19 50.46 15.56 35.10
N SER A 20 50.71 16.78 35.58
CA SER A 20 49.75 17.48 36.41
C SER A 20 48.58 17.91 35.53
N LEU A 21 47.38 17.39 35.82
CA LEU A 21 46.13 18.00 35.36
C LEU A 21 46.20 19.51 35.66
N ASN A 22 46.25 20.34 34.63
CA ASN A 22 46.46 21.79 34.76
C ASN A 22 45.78 22.52 33.58
N PHE A 23 44.47 22.69 33.69
CA PHE A 23 43.59 23.23 32.66
C PHE A 23 44.01 24.63 32.14
N GLU A 24 44.59 25.52 32.98
CA GLU A 24 44.88 26.93 32.59
C GLU A 24 45.95 27.16 31.48
N ALA A 25 46.52 26.12 30.85
CA ALA A 25 47.71 26.24 30.00
C ALA A 25 47.50 26.04 28.48
N THR A 26 46.46 25.33 28.05
CA THR A 26 46.38 24.74 26.69
C THR A 26 45.17 25.16 25.87
N GLY A 27 43.99 25.34 26.49
CA GLY A 27 42.71 25.53 25.78
C GLY A 27 42.01 24.22 25.42
N GLU A 28 42.77 23.12 25.38
CA GLU A 28 42.31 21.72 25.33
C GLU A 28 42.50 21.07 26.72
N ALA A 29 41.64 20.11 27.06
CA ALA A 29 41.69 19.36 28.30
C ALA A 29 42.92 18.42 28.35
N PRO A 30 43.70 18.42 29.45
CA PRO A 30 44.85 17.54 29.56
C PRO A 30 44.44 16.09 29.83
N ASP A 31 44.91 15.17 28.98
CA ASP A 31 44.74 13.72 29.14
C ASP A 31 45.19 13.19 30.52
N TRP A 32 44.44 12.23 31.05
CA TRP A 32 44.63 11.61 32.36
C TRP A 32 44.12 10.16 32.35
N PHE A 33 44.64 9.35 33.29
CA PHE A 33 44.08 8.05 33.59
C PHE A 33 43.98 7.83 35.11
N ALA A 34 42.90 7.21 35.58
CA ALA A 34 42.64 6.94 36.99
C ALA A 34 41.70 5.73 37.16
N SER A 35 41.80 5.03 38.28
CA SER A 35 40.90 3.91 38.59
C SER A 35 39.85 4.30 39.63
N ASP A 36 38.61 3.85 39.42
CA ASP A 36 37.49 4.05 40.34
C ASP A 36 37.48 3.03 41.51
N LEU A 37 36.45 3.11 42.36
CA LEU A 37 36.24 2.18 43.48
C LEU A 37 35.89 0.75 43.05
N ASN A 38 35.39 0.55 41.82
CA ASN A 38 35.09 -0.76 41.25
C ASN A 38 36.35 -1.42 40.63
N GLY A 39 37.42 -0.65 40.45
CA GLY A 39 38.69 -1.07 39.86
C GLY A 39 38.76 -0.91 38.35
N ILE A 40 37.74 -0.30 37.74
CA ILE A 40 37.76 0.08 36.32
C ILE A 40 38.77 1.22 36.18
N THR A 41 39.60 1.18 35.14
CA THR A 41 40.59 2.23 34.85
C THR A 41 40.12 3.02 33.66
N HIS A 42 39.91 4.31 33.89
CA HIS A 42 39.34 5.28 32.96
C HIS A 42 40.44 6.21 32.42
N THR A 43 40.36 6.57 31.15
CA THR A 43 41.34 7.37 30.40
C THR A 43 40.60 8.41 29.55
N LEU A 44 40.90 9.70 29.72
CA LEU A 44 40.07 10.78 29.16
C LEU A 44 39.78 10.64 27.67
N TYR A 45 40.84 10.50 26.86
CA TYR A 45 40.69 10.48 25.40
C TYR A 45 40.23 9.12 24.90
N SER A 46 41.00 8.06 25.15
CA SER A 46 40.76 6.74 24.53
C SER A 46 39.47 6.05 24.97
N ASP A 47 38.95 6.40 26.15
CA ASP A 47 37.81 5.69 26.73
C ASP A 47 36.52 6.52 26.57
N TYR A 48 36.62 7.83 26.31
CA TYR A 48 35.46 8.75 26.21
C TYR A 48 35.50 9.69 25.00
N LEU A 49 36.45 10.64 24.93
CA LEU A 49 36.39 11.73 23.93
C LEU A 49 36.60 11.21 22.51
N ASP A 50 37.49 10.23 22.31
CA ASP A 50 37.71 9.58 21.01
C ASP A 50 36.48 8.75 20.57
N ASN A 51 35.57 8.42 21.50
CA ASN A 51 34.30 7.74 21.27
C ASN A 51 33.11 8.72 21.16
N GLY A 52 33.36 10.03 21.08
CA GLY A 52 32.31 11.04 20.92
C GLY A 52 31.58 11.49 22.19
N GLN A 53 31.91 10.94 23.37
CA GLN A 53 31.20 11.26 24.61
C GLN A 53 31.65 12.59 25.25
N ILE A 54 30.70 13.30 25.86
CA ILE A 54 30.97 14.45 26.73
C ILE A 54 31.43 13.93 28.10
N VAL A 55 32.49 14.49 28.69
CA VAL A 55 32.98 14.07 30.01
C VAL A 55 32.73 15.16 31.06
N VAL A 56 31.98 14.80 32.11
CA VAL A 56 31.75 15.68 33.26
C VAL A 56 32.62 15.24 34.44
N LEU A 57 33.56 16.09 34.86
CA LEU A 57 34.42 15.84 36.01
C LEU A 57 33.97 16.67 37.22
N GLU A 58 33.40 16.03 38.24
CA GLU A 58 33.16 16.65 39.53
C GLU A 58 34.39 16.51 40.43
N PHE A 59 35.01 17.63 40.82
CA PHE A 59 35.98 17.65 41.91
C PHE A 59 35.27 17.86 43.25
N MET A 60 35.08 16.77 43.99
CA MET A 60 34.25 16.70 45.19
C MET A 60 35.05 16.37 46.45
N ASN A 61 34.34 16.24 47.57
CA ASN A 61 34.91 15.85 48.84
C ASN A 61 33.86 15.06 49.64
N ALA A 62 34.14 13.80 50.01
CA ALA A 62 33.16 12.95 50.69
C ALA A 62 32.65 13.53 52.03
N ASN A 63 33.38 14.48 52.62
CA ASN A 63 33.06 15.16 53.88
C ASN A 63 32.64 16.65 53.70
N CYS A 64 32.17 17.04 52.51
CA CYS A 64 31.86 18.43 52.15
C CYS A 64 30.34 18.70 52.12
N PRO A 65 29.82 19.58 53.02
CA PRO A 65 28.38 19.85 53.09
C PRO A 65 27.74 20.53 51.87
N ALA A 66 28.54 21.07 50.94
CA ALA A 66 28.04 21.57 49.66
C ALA A 66 27.91 20.43 48.65
N CYS A 67 28.91 19.54 48.61
CA CYS A 67 28.94 18.34 47.78
C CYS A 67 27.73 17.44 48.14
N TRP A 68 27.50 17.21 49.44
CA TRP A 68 26.28 16.55 49.97
C TRP A 68 24.95 17.19 49.56
N SER A 69 24.91 18.49 49.26
CA SER A 69 23.68 19.17 48.83
C SER A 69 23.47 19.18 47.32
N TYR A 70 24.53 18.91 46.55
CA TYR A 70 24.46 18.77 45.09
C TYR A 70 24.39 17.30 44.66
N ALA A 71 24.84 16.34 45.49
CA ALA A 71 24.85 14.91 45.19
C ALA A 71 23.55 14.39 44.53
N PRO A 72 22.32 14.73 45.00
CA PRO A 72 21.09 14.27 44.36
C PRO A 72 20.80 14.93 43.00
N GLN A 73 21.27 16.16 42.77
CA GLN A 73 21.13 16.84 41.47
C GLN A 73 22.17 16.34 40.46
N VAL A 74 23.35 15.93 40.94
CA VAL A 74 24.36 15.24 40.12
C VAL A 74 23.86 13.85 39.73
N GLU A 75 23.16 13.17 40.65
CA GLU A 75 22.46 11.92 40.37
C GLU A 75 21.32 12.11 39.35
N GLU A 76 20.39 13.07 39.58
CA GLU A 76 19.31 13.39 38.62
C GLU A 76 19.86 13.76 37.22
N PHE A 77 21.04 14.38 37.13
CA PHE A 77 21.72 14.63 35.86
C PHE A 77 22.33 13.35 35.25
N TYR A 78 22.92 12.48 36.06
CA TYR A 78 23.53 11.24 35.61
C TYR A 78 22.48 10.18 35.21
N GLU A 79 21.33 10.13 35.87
CA GLU A 79 20.16 9.32 35.46
C GLU A 79 19.60 9.76 34.09
N VAL A 80 19.80 11.03 33.68
CA VAL A 80 19.28 11.55 32.41
C VAL A 80 20.29 11.46 31.26
N TYR A 81 21.57 11.77 31.50
CA TYR A 81 22.59 11.84 30.44
C TYR A 81 23.70 10.79 30.56
N GLY A 82 23.73 10.03 31.66
CA GLY A 82 24.68 8.95 31.89
C GLY A 82 24.38 7.69 31.08
N PRO A 83 25.13 6.59 31.32
CA PRO A 83 24.95 5.32 30.61
C PRO A 83 23.55 4.72 30.71
N ASP A 84 22.88 4.90 31.85
CA ASP A 84 21.52 4.41 32.12
C ASP A 84 20.42 5.40 31.63
N GLY A 85 20.84 6.49 30.98
CA GLY A 85 20.01 7.54 30.40
C GLY A 85 20.32 7.70 28.90
N SER A 86 20.71 8.91 28.46
CA SER A 86 20.99 9.16 27.04
C SER A 86 22.38 8.70 26.55
N GLY A 87 23.27 8.18 27.41
CA GLY A 87 24.62 7.72 27.06
C GLY A 87 25.65 8.80 26.65
N GLU A 88 25.18 10.01 26.32
CA GLU A 88 25.94 11.17 25.84
C GLU A 88 27.04 11.65 26.82
N VAL A 89 26.85 11.43 28.13
CA VAL A 89 27.72 11.99 29.17
C VAL A 89 28.34 10.91 30.06
N SER A 90 29.66 10.83 30.06
CA SER A 90 30.43 10.11 31.08
C SER A 90 30.74 11.04 32.26
N LEU A 91 30.01 10.91 33.37
CA LEU A 91 30.28 11.65 34.61
C LEU A 91 31.21 10.87 35.54
N LEU A 92 32.28 11.52 36.02
CA LEU A 92 33.16 10.98 37.05
C LEU A 92 33.34 11.95 38.22
N ALA A 93 33.21 11.44 39.44
CA ALA A 93 33.43 12.19 40.67
C ALA A 93 34.80 11.86 41.28
N LEU A 94 35.60 12.89 41.56
CA LEU A 94 36.96 12.77 42.08
C LEU A 94 37.02 13.34 43.51
N ASP A 95 37.14 12.47 44.51
CA ASP A 95 37.30 12.88 45.91
C ASP A 95 38.71 13.42 46.15
N ILE A 96 38.86 14.74 46.27
CA ILE A 96 40.16 15.39 46.54
C ILE A 96 40.43 15.59 48.04
N SER A 97 39.74 14.87 48.92
CA SER A 97 39.94 14.91 50.37
C SER A 97 41.34 14.47 50.79
N TYR A 98 42.07 15.33 51.52
CA TYR A 98 43.36 14.92 52.08
C TYR A 98 43.16 13.92 53.23
N GLY A 99 43.33 12.64 52.91
CA GLY A 99 43.33 11.53 53.87
C GLY A 99 41.98 10.85 54.07
N SER A 100 41.05 10.96 53.12
CA SER A 100 39.96 10.00 52.96
C SER A 100 40.50 8.62 52.59
N ASP A 101 39.79 7.56 52.91
CA ASP A 101 40.00 6.24 52.30
C ASP A 101 38.74 5.77 51.55
N ASP A 102 38.84 4.61 50.90
CA ASP A 102 37.79 4.10 50.03
C ASP A 102 36.46 3.90 50.79
N GLN A 103 36.52 3.71 52.12
CA GLN A 103 35.34 3.63 52.96
C GLN A 103 34.63 4.99 53.09
N ASP A 104 35.35 6.11 53.15
CA ASP A 104 34.72 7.44 53.18
C ASP A 104 33.92 7.71 51.88
N CYS A 105 34.35 7.15 50.75
CA CYS A 105 33.66 7.28 49.46
C CYS A 105 32.49 6.27 49.32
N LEU A 106 32.66 5.04 49.81
CA LEU A 106 31.57 4.06 49.88
C LEU A 106 30.45 4.51 50.83
N ASP A 107 30.80 5.14 51.96
CA ASP A 107 29.84 5.74 52.90
C ASP A 107 29.07 6.90 52.21
N TYR A 108 29.70 7.67 51.31
CA TYR A 108 29.01 8.69 50.50
C TYR A 108 28.04 8.07 49.49
N ILE A 109 28.44 6.98 48.82
CA ILE A 109 27.55 6.23 47.91
C ILE A 109 26.34 5.69 48.67
N GLU A 110 26.52 5.11 49.88
CA GLU A 110 25.41 4.62 50.71
C GLU A 110 24.50 5.75 51.24
N ASP A 111 25.05 6.89 51.66
CA ASP A 111 24.27 8.01 52.23
C ASP A 111 23.52 8.83 51.17
N TYR A 112 24.00 8.88 49.92
CA TYR A 112 23.43 9.71 48.83
C TYR A 112 22.87 8.93 47.64
N ASN A 113 23.03 7.60 47.61
CA ASN A 113 22.62 6.72 46.51
C ASN A 113 23.24 7.12 45.16
N ALA A 114 24.52 7.50 45.17
CA ALA A 114 25.24 7.92 43.97
C ALA A 114 25.64 6.72 43.10
N THR A 115 25.17 6.64 41.85
CA THR A 115 25.51 5.57 40.90
C THR A 115 26.72 5.91 40.03
N TYR A 116 27.03 7.20 39.84
CA TYR A 116 28.17 7.64 39.02
C TYR A 116 29.54 7.18 39.57
N PRO A 117 30.51 6.82 38.70
CA PRO A 117 31.86 6.43 39.09
C PRO A 117 32.57 7.42 40.01
N ILE A 118 32.99 6.95 41.20
CA ILE A 118 33.78 7.73 42.15
C ILE A 118 35.24 7.24 42.17
N ILE A 119 36.18 8.18 42.07
CA ILE A 119 37.63 7.98 42.12
C ILE A 119 38.19 8.59 43.41
N ASN A 120 38.88 7.78 44.22
CA ASN A 120 39.54 8.26 45.44
C ASN A 120 40.89 8.96 45.13
N GLY A 121 40.96 10.27 45.37
CA GLY A 121 42.14 11.10 45.15
C GLY A 121 43.28 10.98 46.17
N ASN A 122 43.19 10.09 47.18
CA ASN A 122 44.27 9.89 48.16
C ASN A 122 45.57 9.33 47.52
N SER A 123 45.54 8.95 46.24
CA SER A 123 46.67 8.78 45.32
C SER A 123 47.43 10.09 44.97
N THR A 124 47.54 11.01 45.95
CA THR A 124 47.94 12.44 45.93
C THR A 124 49.26 12.82 45.23
N SER A 125 49.39 12.51 43.94
CA SER A 125 50.53 12.87 43.08
C SER A 125 50.18 13.25 41.64
N TYR A 126 48.92 13.12 41.23
CA TYR A 126 48.45 13.42 39.86
C TYR A 126 47.82 14.81 39.68
N TYR A 127 47.00 15.27 40.63
CA TYR A 127 46.22 16.50 40.51
C TYR A 127 47.08 17.74 40.83
N GLY A 128 47.69 18.34 39.81
CA GLY A 128 48.57 19.51 39.96
C GLY A 128 47.93 20.86 39.60
N ALA A 129 46.60 20.96 39.61
CA ALA A 129 45.85 22.20 39.51
C ALA A 129 45.55 22.77 40.92
N GLU A 130 45.51 24.11 41.05
CA GLU A 130 44.98 24.77 42.24
C GLU A 130 43.43 24.76 42.23
N ILE A 131 42.80 23.58 42.40
CA ILE A 131 41.34 23.49 42.57
C ILE A 131 40.92 24.33 43.78
N SER A 132 40.11 25.37 43.53
CA SER A 132 39.94 26.48 44.48
C SER A 132 38.87 26.24 45.57
N GLY A 133 38.02 25.23 45.38
CA GLY A 133 37.06 24.72 46.35
C GLY A 133 36.34 23.48 45.82
N THR A 134 35.46 22.90 46.64
CA THR A 134 34.61 21.75 46.27
C THR A 134 33.14 22.02 46.64
N PRO A 135 32.17 21.55 45.86
CA PRO A 135 32.37 20.91 44.56
C PRO A 135 32.78 21.92 43.47
N THR A 136 33.29 21.43 42.35
CA THR A 136 33.59 22.19 41.11
C THR A 136 33.44 21.23 39.94
N PHE A 137 32.71 21.64 38.90
CA PHE A 137 32.44 20.80 37.73
C PHE A 137 33.19 21.31 36.51
N TYR A 138 33.78 20.39 35.74
CA TYR A 138 34.28 20.64 34.39
C TYR A 138 33.46 19.83 33.41
N ILE A 139 33.03 20.44 32.30
CA ILE A 139 32.47 19.75 31.15
C ILE A 139 33.55 19.78 30.07
N ILE A 140 33.92 18.62 29.56
CA ILE A 140 34.90 18.44 28.49
C ILE A 140 34.16 17.86 27.30
N PHE A 141 34.24 18.53 26.16
CA PHE A 141 33.56 18.15 24.93
C PHE A 141 34.45 17.23 24.07
N PRO A 142 33.88 16.45 23.12
CA PRO A 142 34.62 15.49 22.30
C PRO A 142 35.75 16.13 21.48
N ASP A 143 35.62 17.41 21.10
CA ASP A 143 36.69 18.17 20.43
C ASP A 143 37.90 18.51 21.33
N GLY A 144 37.87 18.07 22.60
CA GLY A 144 38.87 18.32 23.62
C GLY A 144 38.79 19.70 24.27
N THR A 145 37.87 20.58 23.84
CA THR A 145 37.63 21.84 24.56
C THR A 145 36.88 21.59 25.85
N TYR A 146 36.93 22.55 26.79
CA TYR A 146 36.26 22.39 28.07
C TYR A 146 35.75 23.73 28.62
N THR A 147 34.69 23.65 29.41
CA THR A 147 34.17 24.74 30.24
C THR A 147 34.10 24.29 31.69
N ASN A 148 33.89 25.21 32.63
CA ASN A 148 33.75 24.88 34.05
C ASN A 148 32.52 25.55 34.65
N ILE A 149 31.64 24.77 35.26
CA ILE A 149 30.54 25.31 36.05
C ILE A 149 31.06 25.55 37.46
N CYS A 150 30.86 26.77 37.95
CA CYS A 150 31.01 27.12 39.36
C CYS A 150 32.36 26.71 39.99
N SER A 151 33.40 27.54 39.83
CA SER A 151 34.78 27.26 40.32
C SER A 151 34.96 27.16 41.86
N SER A 152 33.88 27.28 42.64
CA SER A 152 33.81 27.08 44.09
C SER A 152 32.35 27.16 44.57
N CYS A 153 31.60 26.05 44.63
CA CYS A 153 30.16 26.07 44.96
C CYS A 153 29.87 26.17 46.46
N VAL A 154 30.27 27.29 47.08
CA VAL A 154 30.17 27.51 48.53
C VAL A 154 28.83 28.13 48.93
N ALA A 155 27.74 27.38 48.71
CA ALA A 155 26.40 27.52 49.28
C ALA A 155 25.96 28.97 49.66
N SER A 156 25.46 29.74 48.68
CA SER A 156 24.44 30.83 48.82
C SER A 156 24.44 31.86 47.67
N SER A 157 25.33 31.75 46.68
CA SER A 157 25.32 32.62 45.48
C SER A 157 25.93 32.00 44.21
N SER A 158 26.05 30.67 44.16
CA SER A 158 26.26 29.87 42.95
C SER A 158 24.94 29.18 42.59
N SER A 159 24.87 28.53 41.42
CA SER A 159 23.65 27.94 40.85
C SER A 159 22.85 27.11 41.85
N THR A 160 21.53 27.29 41.81
CA THR A 160 20.59 26.65 42.74
C THR A 160 20.18 25.25 42.31
N ASN A 161 20.31 24.97 41.00
CA ASN A 161 20.05 23.72 40.31
C ASN A 161 21.32 23.48 39.46
N ILE A 162 22.11 22.45 39.76
CA ILE A 162 23.32 22.12 39.00
C ILE A 162 23.01 21.20 37.81
N ASP A 163 21.95 20.40 37.97
CA ASP A 163 21.23 19.61 36.98
C ASP A 163 20.83 20.45 35.75
N ASP A 164 19.99 21.49 35.94
CA ASP A 164 19.61 22.45 34.88
C ASP A 164 20.83 23.07 34.17
N ASP A 165 21.86 23.50 34.93
CA ASP A 165 23.03 24.19 34.41
C ASP A 165 23.96 23.24 33.60
N LEU A 166 24.13 22.00 34.05
CA LEU A 166 24.86 20.94 33.33
C LEU A 166 24.09 20.53 32.07
N GLY A 167 22.81 20.19 32.22
CA GLY A 167 21.93 19.78 31.12
C GLY A 167 21.78 20.86 30.05
N THR A 168 21.73 22.14 30.42
CA THR A 168 21.71 23.24 29.42
C THR A 168 22.96 23.23 28.55
N LEU A 169 24.15 23.07 29.14
CA LEU A 169 25.41 23.08 28.37
C LEU A 169 25.64 21.80 27.56
N VAL A 170 25.11 20.66 28.03
CA VAL A 170 25.08 19.39 27.28
C VAL A 170 24.14 19.51 26.10
N ASN A 171 22.90 19.95 26.31
CA ASN A 171 21.91 20.12 25.23
C ASN A 171 22.31 21.22 24.23
N GLU A 172 22.92 22.32 24.68
CA GLU A 172 23.52 23.32 23.78
C GLU A 172 24.65 22.71 22.92
N TRP A 173 25.40 21.72 23.42
CA TRP A 173 26.43 21.03 22.64
C TRP A 173 25.85 19.96 21.70
N ILE A 174 24.91 19.12 22.17
CA ILE A 174 24.24 18.12 21.32
C ILE A 174 23.53 18.81 20.15
N ALA A 175 22.83 19.91 20.40
CA ALA A 175 22.20 20.75 19.36
C ALA A 175 23.19 21.50 18.44
N LEU A 176 24.49 21.46 18.73
CA LEU A 176 25.57 21.93 17.86
C LEU A 176 26.39 20.78 17.25
N GLY A 177 26.20 19.54 17.73
CA GLY A 177 26.96 18.34 17.40
C GLY A 177 26.23 17.41 16.43
N MET A 178 24.88 17.41 16.43
CA MET A 178 24.13 17.01 15.25
C MET A 178 24.37 18.05 14.16
N PRO A 179 24.80 17.67 12.93
CA PRO A 179 24.66 18.54 11.79
C PRO A 179 23.15 18.68 11.54
N THR A 180 22.55 19.73 12.11
CA THR A 180 21.13 20.06 11.88
C THR A 180 20.91 20.08 10.39
N ASN A 181 20.07 19.18 9.89
CA ASN A 181 19.73 19.10 8.49
C ASN A 181 19.36 20.52 8.01
N PRO A 182 20.12 21.10 7.07
CA PRO A 182 20.01 22.51 6.76
C PRO A 182 18.67 22.90 6.12
N TRP A 183 17.86 21.91 5.74
CA TRP A 183 16.51 22.09 5.19
C TRP A 183 15.37 21.83 6.20
N GLY A 184 15.67 21.49 7.45
CA GLY A 184 14.69 21.17 8.50
C GLY A 184 14.42 19.66 8.63
N ASP A 185 13.42 19.28 9.42
CA ASP A 185 13.04 17.86 9.52
C ASP A 185 12.34 17.42 8.22
N ALA A 186 12.56 16.16 7.81
CA ALA A 186 11.78 15.56 6.73
C ALA A 186 10.32 15.40 7.20
N PRO A 187 9.34 15.41 6.29
CA PRO A 187 7.97 15.04 6.65
C PRO A 187 7.95 13.57 7.11
N ASP A 188 7.49 13.36 8.34
CA ASP A 188 7.28 12.06 8.94
C ASP A 188 5.95 11.51 8.40
N THR A 189 6.01 10.48 7.55
CA THR A 189 4.88 10.01 6.74
C THR A 189 4.97 8.51 6.50
N ASP A 190 3.81 7.88 6.30
CA ASP A 190 3.61 6.42 6.28
C ASP A 190 4.36 5.66 5.16
N CYS A 191 5.06 6.33 4.24
CA CYS A 191 5.94 5.67 3.26
C CYS A 191 7.11 6.55 2.77
N ASN A 192 8.20 5.91 2.35
CA ASN A 192 9.32 6.53 1.64
C ASN A 192 9.78 5.71 0.43
N ALA A 193 10.59 6.35 -0.43
CA ALA A 193 11.35 5.73 -1.52
C ALA A 193 12.84 5.82 -1.18
N THR A 194 13.60 4.76 -1.46
CA THR A 194 15.04 4.71 -1.23
C THR A 194 15.82 5.06 -2.49
N ILE A 195 16.65 6.10 -2.41
CA ILE A 195 17.48 6.58 -3.52
C ILE A 195 18.95 6.25 -3.22
N LEU A 196 19.49 5.22 -3.85
CA LEU A 196 20.84 4.72 -3.60
C LEU A 196 21.92 5.56 -4.31
N LEU A 197 22.81 6.15 -3.51
CA LEU A 197 24.07 6.74 -3.95
C LEU A 197 25.20 5.72 -3.77
N GLN A 198 25.72 5.18 -4.88
CA GLN A 198 26.80 4.22 -4.85
C GLN A 198 28.16 4.94 -4.64
N ALA A 199 29.16 4.24 -4.11
CA ALA A 199 30.54 4.75 -4.04
C ALA A 199 31.18 5.06 -5.42
N THR A 200 30.50 4.70 -6.52
CA THR A 200 30.87 5.04 -7.91
C THR A 200 30.01 6.15 -8.53
N THR A 201 29.05 6.70 -7.80
CA THR A 201 28.18 7.78 -8.26
C THR A 201 28.99 9.07 -8.45
N ASN A 202 28.96 9.61 -9.66
CA ASN A 202 29.72 10.82 -9.98
C ASN A 202 28.91 12.08 -9.62
N ILE A 203 29.22 12.69 -8.48
CA ILE A 203 28.49 13.86 -7.95
C ILE A 203 29.35 15.11 -8.11
N THR A 204 28.88 16.08 -8.89
CA THR A 204 29.66 17.29 -9.24
C THR A 204 28.88 18.58 -9.06
N LEU A 205 29.53 19.60 -8.50
CA LEU A 205 29.08 20.98 -8.46
C LEU A 205 30.02 21.84 -9.32
N ASN A 206 29.48 22.50 -10.36
CA ASN A 206 30.24 23.32 -11.30
C ASN A 206 31.49 22.60 -11.90
N ASP A 207 31.27 21.45 -12.55
CA ASP A 207 32.33 20.56 -13.11
C ASP A 207 33.38 20.05 -12.08
N THR A 208 33.11 20.16 -10.77
CA THR A 208 34.05 19.77 -9.70
C THR A 208 33.40 18.75 -8.77
N GLU A 209 34.11 17.65 -8.43
CA GLU A 209 33.65 16.66 -7.44
C GLU A 209 33.38 17.35 -6.09
N ILE A 210 32.29 16.96 -5.43
CA ILE A 210 31.88 17.51 -4.13
C ILE A 210 32.77 16.99 -2.99
N GLU A 211 32.91 17.76 -1.90
CA GLU A 211 33.72 17.33 -0.75
C GLU A 211 32.92 16.42 0.20
N ILE A 212 33.60 15.52 0.91
CA ILE A 212 32.99 14.74 1.99
C ILE A 212 32.48 15.71 3.07
N GLY A 213 31.23 15.51 3.50
CA GLY A 213 30.50 16.43 4.38
C GLY A 213 29.56 17.40 3.64
N SER A 214 29.37 17.24 2.32
CA SER A 214 28.37 18.00 1.56
C SER A 214 26.98 17.39 1.74
N TRP A 215 25.97 18.19 2.05
CA TRP A 215 24.58 17.74 2.18
C TRP A 215 23.90 17.58 0.83
N ILE A 216 23.21 16.45 0.61
CA ILE A 216 22.43 16.15 -0.59
C ILE A 216 20.99 15.80 -0.17
N GLY A 217 20.00 16.48 -0.73
CA GLY A 217 18.58 16.23 -0.45
C GLY A 217 17.77 15.94 -1.71
N ALA A 218 16.62 15.30 -1.53
CA ALA A 218 15.54 15.16 -2.50
C ALA A 218 14.40 16.13 -2.14
N PHE A 219 13.76 16.70 -3.16
CA PHE A 219 12.75 17.75 -3.06
C PHE A 219 11.54 17.43 -3.93
N TYR A 220 10.35 17.66 -3.37
CA TYR A 220 9.04 17.53 -4.03
C TYR A 220 8.41 18.91 -4.22
N ASN A 221 7.35 19.03 -5.02
CA ASN A 221 6.63 20.27 -5.23
C ASN A 221 5.45 20.37 -4.27
N ASP A 222 5.39 21.44 -3.47
CA ASP A 222 4.21 21.73 -2.65
C ASP A 222 3.00 22.18 -3.49
N VAL A 223 1.85 22.37 -2.85
CA VAL A 223 0.61 22.85 -3.48
C VAL A 223 0.72 24.21 -4.18
N ASP A 224 1.72 25.00 -3.83
CA ASP A 224 2.00 26.32 -4.41
C ASP A 224 3.11 26.24 -5.50
N GLY A 225 3.61 25.02 -5.81
CA GLY A 225 4.61 24.76 -6.84
C GLY A 225 6.06 25.00 -6.41
N ASN A 226 6.35 25.02 -5.11
CA ASN A 226 7.68 25.26 -4.57
C ASN A 226 8.38 23.96 -4.17
N LEU A 227 9.68 23.86 -4.48
CA LEU A 227 10.53 22.74 -4.07
C LEU A 227 10.68 22.72 -2.54
N THR A 228 10.04 21.74 -1.91
CA THR A 228 10.03 21.49 -0.47
C THR A 228 10.85 20.24 -0.16
N TYR A 229 11.53 20.24 0.99
CA TYR A 229 12.44 19.17 1.38
C TYR A 229 11.69 17.88 1.71
N GLY A 230 12.05 16.81 1.01
CA GLY A 230 11.45 15.48 1.16
C GLY A 230 12.39 14.42 1.73
N GLY A 231 13.61 14.77 2.16
CA GLY A 231 14.60 13.83 2.72
C GLY A 231 16.00 13.96 2.12
N GLY A 232 17.03 13.42 2.77
CA GLY A 232 18.42 13.77 2.44
C GLY A 232 19.46 13.23 3.41
N ILE A 233 20.75 13.34 3.02
CA ILE A 233 21.89 12.80 3.77
C ILE A 233 23.16 13.63 3.59
N GLU A 234 24.09 13.54 4.54
CA GLU A 234 25.44 14.08 4.43
C GLU A 234 26.34 13.09 3.66
N TRP A 235 26.97 13.55 2.57
CA TRP A 235 27.80 12.71 1.70
C TRP A 235 29.11 12.30 2.37
N ASN A 236 29.21 11.02 2.74
CA ASN A 236 30.40 10.44 3.39
C ASN A 236 31.48 9.95 2.40
N GLY A 237 31.17 9.85 1.10
CA GLY A 237 32.08 9.35 0.06
C GLY A 237 32.02 7.84 -0.20
N GLU A 238 31.12 7.11 0.46
CA GLU A 238 30.92 5.67 0.28
C GLU A 238 29.49 5.36 -0.24
N VAL A 239 29.04 4.10 -0.15
CA VAL A 239 27.65 3.76 -0.51
C VAL A 239 26.72 4.29 0.59
N THR A 240 25.69 5.02 0.20
CA THR A 240 24.67 5.59 1.11
C THR A 240 23.35 5.76 0.38
N SER A 241 22.29 6.19 1.06
CA SER A 241 20.96 6.37 0.46
C SER A 241 20.25 7.61 1.01
N ILE A 242 19.41 8.21 0.17
CA ILE A 242 18.43 9.22 0.57
C ILE A 242 17.08 8.52 0.69
N ALA A 243 16.46 8.55 1.86
CA ALA A 243 15.03 8.25 2.00
C ALA A 243 14.24 9.51 1.57
N ALA A 244 13.38 9.37 0.56
CA ALA A 244 12.51 10.42 0.05
C ALA A 244 11.07 10.10 0.48
N TRP A 245 10.44 10.97 1.27
CA TRP A 245 9.20 10.68 2.00
C TRP A 245 7.95 11.10 1.20
N GLY A 246 6.96 10.21 1.14
CA GLY A 246 5.72 10.41 0.37
C GLY A 246 4.73 11.35 1.03
N SER A 247 3.68 11.75 0.31
CA SER A 247 2.56 12.45 0.92
C SER A 247 1.57 11.48 1.55
N GLU A 248 1.10 11.77 2.76
CA GLU A 248 -0.06 11.10 3.36
C GLU A 248 -1.33 11.30 2.50
N ALA A 249 -2.23 10.32 2.55
CA ALA A 249 -3.47 10.33 1.77
C ALA A 249 -4.37 11.54 2.12
N GLY A 250 -4.45 12.50 1.19
CA GLY A 250 -5.26 13.72 1.35
C GLY A 250 -4.55 14.88 2.05
N LEU A 251 -3.28 14.71 2.42
CA LEU A 251 -2.36 15.82 2.68
C LEU A 251 -1.51 16.10 1.44
N THR A 252 -0.59 17.05 1.56
CA THR A 252 0.39 17.44 0.53
C THR A 252 1.72 17.74 1.20
N ASN A 253 2.17 16.79 2.03
CA ASN A 253 3.31 16.93 2.94
C ASN A 253 4.57 16.17 2.47
N GLY A 254 4.51 15.43 1.37
CA GLY A 254 5.66 14.76 0.76
C GLY A 254 5.46 14.51 -0.73
N PHE A 255 6.26 13.61 -1.31
CA PHE A 255 6.18 13.27 -2.74
C PHE A 255 4.85 12.62 -3.12
N ALA A 256 4.26 13.04 -4.24
CA ALA A 256 3.12 12.36 -4.85
C ALA A 256 3.56 11.16 -5.72
N GLY A 257 2.73 10.12 -5.81
CA GLY A 257 2.99 8.98 -6.70
C GLY A 257 3.17 9.42 -8.15
N GLY A 258 4.30 9.06 -8.76
CA GLY A 258 4.69 9.46 -10.11
C GLY A 258 5.39 10.82 -10.23
N GLU A 259 5.68 11.52 -9.13
CA GLU A 259 6.39 12.81 -9.15
C GLU A 259 7.90 12.65 -9.37
N GLU A 260 8.52 13.43 -10.28
CA GLU A 260 9.96 13.33 -10.57
C GLU A 260 10.83 13.84 -9.41
N PHE A 261 11.86 13.06 -9.04
CA PHE A 261 12.82 13.47 -8.01
C PHE A 261 13.68 14.66 -8.45
N THR A 262 13.60 15.76 -7.70
CA THR A 262 14.55 16.89 -7.81
C THR A 262 15.58 16.82 -6.69
N PHE A 263 16.88 16.86 -7.00
CA PHE A 263 17.92 16.85 -5.96
C PHE A 263 18.45 18.24 -5.68
N GLY A 264 18.90 18.49 -4.45
CA GLY A 264 19.56 19.72 -4.03
C GLY A 264 20.85 19.46 -3.28
N ILE A 265 21.84 20.33 -3.48
CA ILE A 265 23.09 20.38 -2.71
C ILE A 265 23.24 21.77 -2.09
N ILE A 266 23.88 21.89 -0.93
CA ILE A 266 24.29 23.20 -0.41
C ILE A 266 25.66 23.58 -0.95
N ASP A 267 25.75 24.76 -1.55
CA ASP A 267 27.04 25.35 -1.92
C ASP A 267 27.81 25.78 -0.65
N PRO A 268 28.99 25.20 -0.37
CA PRO A 268 29.78 25.55 0.81
C PRO A 268 30.37 26.98 0.78
N GLU A 269 30.37 27.69 -0.36
CA GLU A 269 30.80 29.10 -0.43
C GLU A 269 29.67 30.10 -0.12
N SER A 270 28.43 29.84 -0.54
CA SER A 270 27.28 30.75 -0.36
C SER A 270 26.32 30.36 0.78
N GLY A 271 26.17 29.06 1.06
CA GLY A 271 25.12 28.51 1.93
C GLY A 271 23.74 28.44 1.27
N GLU A 272 23.64 28.59 -0.04
CA GLU A 272 22.39 28.49 -0.82
C GLU A 272 22.21 27.06 -1.37
N THR A 273 20.95 26.61 -1.47
CA THR A 273 20.60 25.33 -2.13
C THR A 273 20.72 25.50 -3.64
N ILE A 274 21.45 24.59 -4.29
CA ILE A 274 21.55 24.48 -5.75
C ILE A 274 20.89 23.16 -6.16
N TYR A 275 19.91 23.23 -7.05
CA TYR A 275 19.20 22.04 -7.55
C TYR A 275 19.93 21.37 -8.72
N SER A 276 19.73 20.07 -8.89
CA SER A 276 20.35 19.24 -9.93
C SER A 276 19.87 19.65 -11.31
N THR A 277 20.81 19.86 -12.24
CA THR A 277 20.54 20.12 -13.66
C THR A 277 20.52 18.85 -14.51
N ASP A 278 21.12 17.77 -14.03
CA ASP A 278 21.08 16.43 -14.63
C ASP A 278 21.24 15.35 -13.53
N ALA A 279 20.44 14.28 -13.64
CA ALA A 279 20.44 13.13 -12.74
C ALA A 279 20.32 11.86 -13.59
N VAL A 280 21.37 11.03 -13.58
CA VAL A 280 21.46 9.83 -14.42
C VAL A 280 21.36 8.58 -13.56
N TYR A 281 20.25 7.85 -13.68
CA TYR A 281 19.97 6.65 -12.90
C TYR A 281 20.75 5.43 -13.41
N SER A 282 21.24 4.59 -12.49
CA SER A 282 21.84 3.27 -12.78
C SER A 282 20.80 2.15 -12.84
N PHE A 283 19.71 2.28 -12.08
CA PHE A 283 18.54 1.39 -12.05
C PHE A 283 17.38 2.09 -11.32
N GLY A 284 16.16 1.57 -11.44
CA GLY A 284 14.94 2.22 -10.95
C GLY A 284 14.52 3.44 -11.79
N GLU A 285 13.33 3.98 -11.48
CA GLU A 285 12.73 5.09 -12.21
C GLU A 285 13.16 6.46 -11.63
N ASN A 286 12.94 7.53 -12.40
CA ASN A 286 13.22 8.90 -11.95
C ASN A 286 12.05 9.55 -11.18
N THR A 287 10.97 8.80 -10.95
CA THR A 287 9.75 9.22 -10.27
C THR A 287 9.58 8.52 -8.92
N TYR A 288 8.90 9.20 -8.00
CA TYR A 288 8.55 8.67 -6.69
C TYR A 288 7.49 7.57 -6.80
N ALA A 289 7.76 6.45 -6.15
CA ALA A 289 6.81 5.40 -5.81
C ALA A 289 7.07 4.97 -4.38
N CYS A 290 6.01 4.67 -3.62
CA CYS A 290 6.13 4.15 -2.25
C CYS A 290 6.97 2.86 -2.25
N ASN A 291 7.94 2.76 -1.34
CA ASN A 291 8.97 1.71 -1.25
C ASN A 291 9.81 1.52 -2.53
N GLY A 292 9.76 2.48 -3.47
CA GLY A 292 10.53 2.46 -4.70
C GLY A 292 12.04 2.56 -4.45
N LEU A 293 12.83 1.75 -5.17
CA LEU A 293 14.28 1.75 -5.07
C LEU A 293 14.93 2.24 -6.37
N SER A 294 15.55 3.42 -6.33
CA SER A 294 16.23 4.01 -7.49
C SER A 294 17.71 4.26 -7.20
N GLY A 295 18.59 3.74 -8.06
CA GLY A 295 20.03 3.96 -7.98
C GLY A 295 20.49 5.12 -8.86
N ILE A 296 21.34 6.00 -8.35
CA ILE A 296 21.90 7.10 -9.15
C ILE A 296 23.36 6.80 -9.54
N SER A 297 23.69 7.02 -10.80
CA SER A 297 25.04 6.89 -11.36
C SER A 297 25.79 8.23 -11.52
N SER A 298 25.08 9.34 -11.69
CA SER A 298 25.66 10.69 -11.77
C SER A 298 24.66 11.76 -11.34
N LEU A 299 25.15 12.77 -10.62
CA LEU A 299 24.44 13.99 -10.25
C LEU A 299 25.27 15.22 -10.67
N VAL A 300 24.63 16.15 -11.37
CA VAL A 300 25.28 17.39 -11.81
C VAL A 300 24.50 18.58 -11.28
N PHE A 301 25.20 19.43 -10.53
CA PHE A 301 24.71 20.71 -10.02
C PHE A 301 25.49 21.82 -10.74
N GLU A 302 24.80 22.74 -11.41
CA GLU A 302 25.42 23.97 -11.94
C GLU A 302 24.84 25.17 -11.20
N SER A 303 25.68 26.11 -10.78
CA SER A 303 25.22 27.38 -10.20
C SER A 303 24.72 28.32 -11.30
N SER A 304 23.60 27.96 -11.93
CA SER A 304 22.85 28.81 -12.85
C SER A 304 21.91 29.73 -12.08
N SER A 305 22.06 31.04 -12.27
CA SER A 305 21.20 32.04 -11.66
C SER A 305 19.76 31.94 -12.15
N ASP A 306 18.84 31.80 -11.19
CA ASP A 306 17.43 32.19 -11.20
C ASP A 306 16.54 31.65 -12.33
N ASN A 307 15.66 30.70 -12.01
CA ASN A 307 14.50 30.35 -12.84
C ASN A 307 13.30 29.88 -12.01
N ASN A 308 12.41 30.81 -11.62
CA ASN A 308 10.94 30.66 -11.70
C ASN A 308 10.21 31.94 -11.20
N ASP A 309 9.67 32.76 -12.12
CA ASP A 309 8.48 33.62 -11.94
C ASP A 309 8.04 34.16 -13.33
N CYS A 310 6.75 34.46 -13.60
CA CYS A 310 6.24 34.93 -14.93
C CYS A 310 6.65 36.41 -15.26
N ALA A 311 7.82 36.88 -14.80
CA ALA A 311 8.26 38.28 -14.84
C ALA A 311 9.36 38.58 -15.88
N ASP A 312 9.39 39.81 -16.40
CA ASP A 312 10.41 40.29 -17.36
C ASP A 312 11.82 40.50 -16.73
N ASP A 313 12.87 39.85 -17.25
CA ASP A 313 14.27 40.10 -16.86
C ASP A 313 14.98 41.12 -17.78
N ASP A 314 14.84 42.39 -17.41
CA ASP A 314 15.58 43.53 -17.98
C ASP A 314 17.12 43.39 -17.91
N GLY A 315 17.65 42.57 -17.00
CA GLY A 315 19.07 42.32 -16.78
C GLY A 315 19.69 41.45 -17.89
N LEU A 316 19.02 40.36 -18.26
CA LEU A 316 19.41 39.47 -19.36
C LEU A 316 19.41 40.20 -20.72
N MET A 317 18.53 41.19 -20.88
CA MET A 317 18.42 41.98 -22.12
C MET A 317 19.38 43.16 -22.22
N THR A 318 20.23 43.39 -21.20
CA THR A 318 21.14 44.55 -21.17
C THR A 318 22.02 44.67 -22.44
N PRO A 319 22.23 45.90 -22.96
CA PRO A 319 21.85 47.21 -22.42
C PRO A 319 20.45 47.70 -22.86
N LEU A 320 19.55 46.81 -23.28
CA LEU A 320 18.14 47.10 -23.56
C LEU A 320 17.28 46.63 -22.36
N ASP A 321 16.10 47.23 -22.22
CA ASP A 321 15.02 46.66 -21.39
C ASP A 321 14.16 45.70 -22.24
N CYS A 322 13.40 44.80 -21.60
CA CYS A 322 12.53 43.82 -22.24
C CYS A 322 11.54 44.47 -23.22
N SER A 323 10.90 45.57 -22.81
CA SER A 323 9.99 46.35 -23.67
C SER A 323 10.68 46.85 -24.96
N THR A 324 11.94 47.27 -24.86
CA THR A 324 12.75 47.70 -26.00
C THR A 324 13.21 46.50 -26.82
N ALA A 325 13.59 45.39 -26.20
CA ALA A 325 14.03 44.18 -26.87
C ALA A 325 12.90 43.56 -27.73
N VAL A 326 11.70 43.38 -27.17
CA VAL A 326 10.50 42.96 -27.92
C VAL A 326 10.23 43.91 -29.09
N SER A 327 10.35 45.23 -28.89
CA SER A 327 10.13 46.22 -29.95
C SER A 327 11.18 46.21 -31.09
N VAL A 328 12.37 45.63 -30.86
CA VAL A 328 13.51 45.62 -31.79
C VAL A 328 13.69 44.25 -32.46
N PHE A 329 13.45 43.16 -31.73
CA PHE A 329 13.72 41.79 -32.17
C PHE A 329 12.47 40.93 -32.34
N GLY A 330 11.34 41.27 -31.69
CA GLY A 330 10.16 40.40 -31.57
C GLY A 330 10.36 39.32 -30.50
N CYS A 331 9.26 38.75 -29.98
CA CYS A 331 9.30 37.68 -28.98
C CYS A 331 9.96 36.39 -29.52
N ASP A 332 9.82 36.12 -30.82
CA ASP A 332 10.51 35.04 -31.54
C ASP A 332 11.97 35.39 -31.93
N GLY A 333 12.43 36.60 -31.57
CA GLY A 333 13.79 37.08 -31.80
C GLY A 333 14.79 36.51 -30.78
N SER A 334 16.09 36.74 -31.04
CA SER A 334 17.15 36.38 -30.09
C SER A 334 18.18 37.48 -29.88
N TRP A 335 18.59 37.65 -28.62
CA TRP A 335 19.64 38.56 -28.19
C TRP A 335 20.73 37.78 -27.45
N ASN A 336 21.99 37.97 -27.84
CA ASN A 336 23.15 37.33 -27.22
C ASN A 336 23.09 35.77 -27.08
N SER A 337 22.32 35.11 -27.94
CA SER A 337 22.01 33.65 -27.97
C SER A 337 20.83 33.19 -27.10
N MET A 338 20.17 34.10 -26.38
CA MET A 338 18.92 33.87 -25.64
C MET A 338 17.71 34.31 -26.48
N ILE A 339 16.58 33.62 -26.38
CA ILE A 339 15.33 33.97 -27.08
C ILE A 339 14.58 35.03 -26.25
N VAL A 340 13.94 36.01 -26.92
CA VAL A 340 13.30 37.14 -26.24
C VAL A 340 12.08 36.71 -25.41
N LEU A 341 11.29 35.75 -25.89
CA LEU A 341 10.16 35.16 -25.16
C LEU A 341 10.59 34.56 -23.80
N GLU A 342 11.75 33.90 -23.76
CA GLU A 342 12.26 33.20 -22.57
C GLU A 342 12.78 34.17 -21.49
N ALA A 343 13.22 35.37 -21.90
CA ALA A 343 13.72 36.39 -20.97
C ALA A 343 12.67 37.46 -20.60
N CYS A 344 11.56 37.52 -21.36
CA CYS A 344 10.55 38.56 -21.26
C CYS A 344 9.12 38.00 -21.48
N PRO A 345 8.65 37.03 -20.65
CA PRO A 345 7.35 36.39 -20.84
C PRO A 345 6.18 37.36 -20.65
N GLU A 346 6.31 38.32 -19.72
CA GLU A 346 5.29 39.33 -19.40
C GLU A 346 5.11 40.32 -20.57
N SER A 347 6.22 40.82 -21.15
CA SER A 347 6.21 41.67 -22.35
C SER A 347 5.78 40.94 -23.65
N CYS A 348 5.50 39.63 -23.57
CA CYS A 348 5.15 38.78 -24.71
C CYS A 348 3.75 38.14 -24.64
N ASP A 349 2.91 38.48 -23.64
CA ASP A 349 1.52 38.03 -23.49
C ASP A 349 1.37 36.48 -23.55
N ALA A 350 2.04 35.75 -22.66
CA ALA A 350 2.14 34.27 -22.72
C ALA A 350 1.58 33.47 -21.51
N CYS A 351 1.07 34.12 -20.43
CA CYS A 351 0.43 33.44 -19.28
C CYS A 351 -1.14 33.58 -19.39
N GLU A 352 -1.95 32.51 -19.24
CA GLU A 352 -3.45 32.49 -19.38
C GLU A 352 -4.18 32.19 -18.04
N GLU A 353 -5.43 32.65 -17.84
CA GLU A 353 -6.15 32.59 -16.53
C GLU A 353 -7.69 32.32 -16.65
N GLU A 354 -8.32 31.87 -15.55
CA GLU A 354 -9.68 31.28 -15.45
C GLU A 354 -10.85 32.28 -15.15
N CYS A 355 -12.10 31.79 -15.24
CA CYS A 355 -13.30 32.62 -15.51
C CYS A 355 -13.95 33.31 -14.27
N THR A 356 -13.70 34.61 -14.07
CA THR A 356 -14.39 35.46 -13.05
C THR A 356 -14.85 36.84 -13.59
N ASN A 357 -15.56 37.63 -12.77
CA ASN A 357 -16.04 38.97 -13.16
C ASN A 357 -15.00 40.07 -12.84
N ASP A 358 -14.68 40.94 -13.81
CA ASP A 358 -13.79 42.10 -13.62
C ASP A 358 -14.56 43.44 -13.55
N ASP A 359 -14.85 43.89 -12.33
CA ASP A 359 -15.41 45.21 -12.03
C ASP A 359 -14.48 46.38 -12.45
N GLY A 360 -13.17 46.13 -12.59
CA GLY A 360 -12.14 47.09 -12.99
C GLY A 360 -12.28 47.55 -14.45
N LEU A 361 -12.52 46.61 -15.37
CA LEU A 361 -12.78 46.90 -16.78
C LEU A 361 -14.07 47.70 -16.99
N MET A 362 -15.04 47.57 -16.08
CA MET A 362 -16.32 48.27 -16.12
C MET A 362 -16.29 49.68 -15.52
N THR A 363 -15.17 50.09 -14.92
CA THR A 363 -15.05 51.39 -14.23
C THR A 363 -15.45 52.59 -15.10
N PRO A 364 -16.15 53.60 -14.53
CA PRO A 364 -16.45 53.80 -13.11
C PRO A 364 -17.76 53.13 -12.64
N LEU A 365 -18.26 52.11 -13.34
CA LEU A 365 -19.39 51.27 -12.92
C LEU A 365 -18.83 49.92 -12.42
N ASP A 366 -19.54 49.25 -11.51
CA ASP A 366 -19.37 47.81 -11.28
C ASP A 366 -20.19 46.99 -12.30
N CYS A 367 -19.88 45.71 -12.46
CA CYS A 367 -20.57 44.77 -13.34
C CYS A 367 -22.09 44.79 -13.12
N SER A 368 -22.55 44.79 -11.87
CA SER A 368 -23.98 44.83 -11.54
C SER A 368 -24.68 46.10 -12.08
N THR A 369 -24.00 47.23 -11.99
CA THR A 369 -24.47 48.53 -12.45
C THR A 369 -24.38 48.61 -13.98
N ALA A 370 -23.32 48.08 -14.59
CA ALA A 370 -23.16 48.04 -16.04
C ALA A 370 -24.23 47.17 -16.72
N ILE A 371 -24.51 45.97 -16.19
CA ILE A 371 -25.61 45.11 -16.63
C ILE A 371 -26.96 45.87 -16.53
N SER A 372 -27.20 46.60 -15.43
CA SER A 372 -28.44 47.38 -15.26
C SER A 372 -28.62 48.55 -16.23
N VAL A 373 -27.53 49.01 -16.87
CA VAL A 373 -27.51 50.18 -17.77
C VAL A 373 -27.41 49.78 -19.25
N PHE A 374 -26.69 48.71 -19.57
CA PHE A 374 -26.36 48.29 -20.93
C PHE A 374 -26.88 46.89 -21.31
N GLY A 375 -27.21 46.04 -20.33
CA GLY A 375 -27.47 44.61 -20.53
C GLY A 375 -26.19 43.81 -20.77
N CYS A 376 -26.27 42.48 -20.64
CA CYS A 376 -25.13 41.56 -20.85
C CYS A 376 -24.58 41.63 -22.30
N ASP A 377 -25.46 41.69 -23.30
CA ASP A 377 -25.09 41.88 -24.70
C ASP A 377 -24.68 43.35 -25.03
N GLY A 378 -24.67 44.22 -24.02
CA GLY A 378 -24.27 45.62 -24.15
C GLY A 378 -22.77 45.75 -24.37
N SER A 379 -22.31 46.94 -24.77
CA SER A 379 -20.86 47.23 -24.85
C SER A 379 -20.48 48.52 -24.14
N TRP A 380 -19.38 48.46 -23.39
CA TRP A 380 -18.75 49.58 -22.70
C TRP A 380 -17.30 49.70 -23.16
N ASN A 381 -16.86 50.91 -23.50
CA ASN A 381 -15.50 51.18 -24.00
C ASN A 381 -14.98 50.31 -25.17
N SER A 382 -15.86 49.61 -25.89
CA SER A 382 -15.61 48.63 -26.97
C SER A 382 -15.40 47.16 -26.56
N MET A 383 -15.59 46.82 -25.28
CA MET A 383 -15.74 45.44 -24.78
C MET A 383 -17.23 45.11 -24.58
N ILE A 384 -17.62 43.83 -24.68
CA ILE A 384 -19.00 43.38 -24.41
C ILE A 384 -19.14 43.09 -22.91
N VAL A 385 -20.29 43.45 -22.31
CA VAL A 385 -20.49 43.34 -20.85
C VAL A 385 -20.43 41.88 -20.38
N SER A 386 -20.92 40.93 -21.18
CA SER A 386 -20.82 39.49 -20.89
C SER A 386 -19.39 38.92 -20.98
N GLU A 387 -18.46 39.60 -21.64
CA GLU A 387 -17.04 39.19 -21.73
C GLU A 387 -16.25 39.64 -20.49
N ALA A 388 -16.63 40.77 -19.87
CA ALA A 388 -16.02 41.27 -18.63
C ALA A 388 -16.74 40.79 -17.36
N CYS A 389 -17.98 40.33 -17.47
CA CYS A 389 -18.84 39.93 -16.34
C CYS A 389 -19.55 38.58 -16.57
N PRO A 390 -18.83 37.49 -16.93
CA PRO A 390 -19.45 36.22 -17.34
C PRO A 390 -20.33 35.58 -16.26
N GLN A 391 -19.92 35.62 -15.00
CA GLN A 391 -20.64 34.99 -13.89
C GLN A 391 -21.92 35.74 -13.51
N SER A 392 -22.00 37.06 -13.71
CA SER A 392 -23.21 37.85 -13.42
C SER A 392 -24.22 37.91 -14.58
N CYS A 393 -23.92 37.25 -15.70
CA CYS A 393 -24.77 37.20 -16.88
C CYS A 393 -25.46 35.83 -17.10
N ASP A 394 -25.38 34.91 -16.12
CA ASP A 394 -25.95 33.54 -16.18
C ASP A 394 -25.63 32.81 -17.49
N ALA A 395 -24.40 33.00 -18.02
CA ALA A 395 -23.90 32.27 -19.18
C ALA A 395 -23.62 30.78 -18.88
N CYS A 396 -23.72 30.37 -17.60
CA CYS A 396 -23.57 28.99 -17.13
C CYS A 396 -24.92 28.24 -17.04
N GLY A 397 -25.59 28.09 -18.20
CA GLY A 397 -26.50 26.98 -18.52
C GLY A 397 -27.82 26.78 -17.75
N GLY A 398 -28.96 27.00 -18.43
CA GLY A 398 -30.24 26.36 -18.10
C GLY A 398 -31.47 27.00 -18.77
N GLU A 399 -32.50 26.22 -19.15
CA GLU A 399 -33.90 26.64 -19.37
C GLU A 399 -34.89 25.44 -19.30
N THR A 400 -36.21 25.70 -19.34
CA THR A 400 -37.29 24.90 -18.75
C THR A 400 -38.01 23.85 -19.64
N ILE A 401 -38.60 22.82 -19.01
CA ILE A 401 -39.15 21.60 -19.63
C ILE A 401 -40.69 21.67 -19.87
N PRO A 402 -41.24 21.15 -20.99
CA PRO A 402 -42.68 20.86 -21.16
C PRO A 402 -43.20 19.75 -20.22
N VAL A 403 -44.53 19.59 -20.09
CA VAL A 403 -45.11 18.44 -19.35
C VAL A 403 -45.12 17.23 -20.28
N LEU A 404 -44.00 16.53 -20.24
CA LEU A 404 -43.71 15.28 -20.94
C LEU A 404 -44.39 14.09 -20.25
N GLY A 405 -44.83 13.13 -21.05
CA GLY A 405 -45.37 11.85 -20.60
C GLY A 405 -46.21 11.16 -21.66
N CYS A 406 -46.39 9.84 -21.54
CA CYS A 406 -47.16 9.05 -22.49
C CYS A 406 -48.58 9.58 -22.72
N THR A 407 -48.98 9.73 -23.99
CA THR A 407 -50.31 10.19 -24.41
C THR A 407 -51.23 9.09 -24.95
N ASP A 408 -50.74 7.86 -25.13
CA ASP A 408 -51.53 6.72 -25.56
C ASP A 408 -52.35 6.14 -24.39
N GLU A 409 -53.68 6.08 -24.53
CA GLU A 409 -54.61 5.60 -23.50
C GLU A 409 -54.58 4.08 -23.25
N ILE A 410 -53.83 3.33 -24.07
CA ILE A 410 -53.64 1.87 -23.97
C ILE A 410 -52.35 1.54 -23.19
N ALA A 411 -51.42 2.49 -23.05
CA ALA A 411 -50.21 2.32 -22.26
C ALA A 411 -50.48 2.37 -20.75
N ASN A 412 -49.73 1.58 -19.98
CA ASN A 412 -49.91 1.42 -18.54
C ASN A 412 -49.53 2.67 -17.73
N ASN A 413 -48.65 3.52 -18.27
CA ASN A 413 -48.25 4.80 -17.68
C ASN A 413 -48.85 6.03 -18.39
N TYR A 414 -49.96 5.86 -19.12
CA TYR A 414 -50.72 6.95 -19.71
C TYR A 414 -50.89 8.12 -18.74
N ASN A 415 -50.38 9.29 -19.12
CA ASN A 415 -50.44 10.50 -18.31
C ASN A 415 -51.49 11.47 -18.89
N PRO A 416 -52.72 11.53 -18.35
CA PRO A 416 -53.77 12.43 -18.84
C PRO A 416 -53.48 13.93 -18.59
N SER A 417 -52.32 14.27 -18.02
CA SER A 417 -51.83 15.65 -17.87
C SER A 417 -50.65 15.99 -18.80
N ALA A 418 -50.13 15.02 -19.57
CA ALA A 418 -49.07 15.27 -20.54
C ALA A 418 -49.57 16.15 -21.69
N THR A 419 -48.69 17.03 -22.17
CA THR A 419 -48.99 17.98 -23.26
C THR A 419 -48.20 17.74 -24.54
N GLU A 420 -47.10 16.98 -24.44
CA GLU A 420 -46.35 16.42 -25.56
C GLU A 420 -45.96 14.99 -25.17
N ASP A 421 -46.11 14.05 -26.12
CA ASP A 421 -45.64 12.68 -25.91
C ASP A 421 -44.12 12.65 -25.97
N ASP A 422 -43.52 12.05 -24.95
CA ASP A 422 -42.08 11.98 -24.75
C ASP A 422 -41.48 10.63 -25.13
N GLY A 423 -42.31 9.72 -25.66
CA GLY A 423 -41.92 8.35 -25.97
C GLY A 423 -41.89 7.42 -24.76
N SER A 424 -42.35 7.87 -23.58
CA SER A 424 -42.31 7.06 -22.35
C SER A 424 -43.37 5.95 -22.28
N CYS A 425 -44.23 5.77 -23.29
CA CYS A 425 -45.35 4.83 -23.23
C CYS A 425 -44.96 3.38 -22.92
N GLN A 426 -45.47 2.86 -21.80
CA GLN A 426 -45.19 1.53 -21.25
C GLN A 426 -46.27 0.51 -21.63
N TYR A 427 -45.94 -0.44 -22.50
CA TYR A 427 -46.76 -1.58 -22.86
C TYR A 427 -46.17 -2.83 -22.22
N LEU A 428 -46.95 -3.47 -21.36
CA LEU A 428 -46.55 -4.67 -20.62
C LEU A 428 -46.68 -5.91 -21.52
N GLY A 429 -45.59 -6.65 -21.66
CA GLY A 429 -45.51 -7.91 -22.37
C GLY A 429 -44.08 -8.42 -22.42
N CYS A 430 -43.86 -9.66 -22.84
CA CYS A 430 -42.53 -10.25 -22.84
C CYS A 430 -41.56 -9.51 -23.79
N MET A 431 -40.50 -8.92 -23.25
CA MET A 431 -39.49 -8.19 -24.04
C MET A 431 -38.31 -9.04 -24.52
N CYS A 432 -38.13 -10.26 -23.98
CA CYS A 432 -37.07 -11.17 -24.37
C CYS A 432 -37.32 -11.77 -25.77
N ASP A 433 -36.48 -11.45 -26.76
CA ASP A 433 -36.69 -11.79 -28.18
C ASP A 433 -36.55 -13.29 -28.50
N ILE A 434 -35.77 -14.04 -27.70
CA ILE A 434 -35.66 -15.50 -27.78
C ILE A 434 -36.84 -16.25 -27.11
N ALA A 435 -37.72 -15.55 -26.38
CA ALA A 435 -38.85 -16.18 -25.71
C ALA A 435 -39.99 -16.54 -26.67
N PHE A 436 -40.67 -17.66 -26.41
CA PHE A 436 -41.75 -18.17 -27.27
C PHE A 436 -42.96 -17.22 -27.36
N ASN A 437 -43.14 -16.36 -26.36
CA ASN A 437 -44.22 -15.36 -26.28
C ASN A 437 -43.72 -13.92 -26.30
N TYR A 438 -42.54 -13.67 -26.89
CA TYR A 438 -42.04 -12.33 -27.18
C TYR A 438 -43.12 -11.44 -27.83
N ASP A 439 -43.25 -10.22 -27.33
CA ASP A 439 -44.13 -9.18 -27.85
C ASP A 439 -43.29 -7.98 -28.31
N ALA A 440 -43.13 -7.86 -29.63
CA ALA A 440 -42.39 -6.75 -30.25
C ALA A 440 -43.06 -5.36 -30.08
N SER A 441 -44.21 -5.28 -29.41
CA SER A 441 -44.85 -4.02 -29.01
C SER A 441 -44.70 -3.70 -27.52
N ALA A 442 -44.11 -4.59 -26.73
CA ALA A 442 -43.82 -4.34 -25.32
C ALA A 442 -42.66 -3.35 -25.14
N THR A 443 -42.79 -2.49 -24.14
CA THR A 443 -41.77 -1.53 -23.69
C THR A 443 -41.46 -1.65 -22.19
N GLU A 444 -42.17 -2.52 -21.46
CA GLU A 444 -41.76 -3.08 -20.17
C GLU A 444 -42.05 -4.58 -20.11
N ASP A 445 -41.13 -5.36 -19.56
CA ASP A 445 -41.31 -6.81 -19.35
C ASP A 445 -42.31 -7.06 -18.21
N ASP A 446 -43.32 -7.89 -18.48
CA ASP A 446 -44.33 -8.27 -17.49
C ASP A 446 -44.02 -9.59 -16.77
N GLY A 447 -42.81 -10.13 -16.97
CA GLY A 447 -42.37 -11.42 -16.44
C GLY A 447 -43.09 -12.62 -17.07
N SER A 448 -43.83 -12.43 -18.18
CA SER A 448 -44.52 -13.53 -18.86
C SER A 448 -43.62 -14.37 -19.77
N CYS A 449 -42.36 -13.95 -19.99
CA CYS A 449 -41.45 -14.61 -20.92
C CYS A 449 -41.22 -16.10 -20.61
N MET A 450 -41.38 -16.95 -21.63
CA MET A 450 -41.18 -18.40 -21.54
C MET A 450 -40.21 -18.89 -22.63
N ILE A 451 -39.09 -19.48 -22.21
CA ILE A 451 -38.06 -20.00 -23.11
C ILE A 451 -38.12 -21.54 -23.10
N LEU A 452 -38.36 -22.13 -24.27
CA LEU A 452 -38.66 -23.57 -24.38
C LEU A 452 -37.42 -24.46 -24.62
N SER A 453 -36.32 -23.90 -25.13
CA SER A 453 -35.04 -24.59 -25.33
C SER A 453 -33.96 -23.62 -25.83
N GLY A 454 -32.77 -23.64 -25.21
CA GLY A 454 -31.62 -22.81 -25.60
C GLY A 454 -31.61 -21.44 -24.90
N GLY A 455 -30.42 -20.89 -24.70
CA GLY A 455 -30.18 -19.70 -23.88
C GLY A 455 -29.96 -20.04 -22.40
N CYS A 456 -29.37 -19.07 -21.69
CA CYS A 456 -29.06 -19.12 -20.26
C CYS A 456 -29.60 -17.88 -19.52
N SER A 457 -30.06 -18.04 -18.27
CA SER A 457 -30.47 -16.93 -17.39
C SER A 457 -29.31 -16.35 -16.57
N ASP A 458 -28.17 -17.04 -16.51
CA ASP A 458 -26.99 -16.65 -15.76
C ASP A 458 -26.12 -15.64 -16.55
N PRO A 459 -25.88 -14.41 -16.04
CA PRO A 459 -25.03 -13.42 -16.69
C PRO A 459 -23.58 -13.85 -16.92
N SER A 460 -23.10 -14.90 -16.23
CA SER A 460 -21.72 -15.39 -16.31
C SER A 460 -21.48 -16.45 -17.41
N ALA A 461 -22.49 -16.79 -18.22
CA ALA A 461 -22.36 -17.75 -19.31
C ALA A 461 -22.06 -17.08 -20.67
N ASP A 462 -21.23 -17.70 -21.51
CA ASP A 462 -20.94 -17.26 -22.89
C ASP A 462 -22.21 -17.14 -23.76
N ASN A 463 -23.22 -17.96 -23.45
CA ASN A 463 -24.51 -17.96 -24.12
C ASN A 463 -25.62 -17.33 -23.26
N TYR A 464 -25.25 -16.40 -22.38
CA TYR A 464 -26.17 -15.57 -21.64
C TYR A 464 -27.19 -14.89 -22.58
N SER A 465 -28.46 -14.93 -22.18
CA SER A 465 -29.57 -14.42 -23.00
C SER A 465 -29.73 -12.90 -22.94
N GLY A 466 -28.89 -12.20 -22.19
CA GLY A 466 -29.00 -10.76 -21.94
C GLY A 466 -29.99 -10.41 -20.82
N ASP A 467 -29.81 -9.23 -20.21
CA ASP A 467 -30.52 -8.79 -18.99
C ASP A 467 -32.05 -8.77 -19.12
N ILE A 468 -32.55 -8.49 -20.32
CA ILE A 468 -33.99 -8.47 -20.64
C ILE A 468 -34.60 -9.88 -20.55
N CYS A 469 -33.79 -10.94 -20.62
CA CYS A 469 -34.20 -12.32 -20.56
C CYS A 469 -34.02 -12.98 -19.18
N VAL A 470 -33.30 -12.36 -18.22
CA VAL A 470 -33.07 -12.90 -16.84
C VAL A 470 -34.36 -13.25 -16.10
N SER A 471 -35.41 -12.43 -16.26
CA SER A 471 -36.73 -12.63 -15.65
C SER A 471 -37.53 -13.81 -16.25
N SER A 472 -37.06 -14.42 -17.34
CA SER A 472 -37.79 -15.41 -18.11
C SER A 472 -37.90 -16.76 -17.42
N THR A 473 -39.01 -17.46 -17.67
CA THR A 473 -39.17 -18.85 -17.26
C THR A 473 -38.52 -19.80 -18.28
N PHE A 474 -37.32 -20.30 -17.97
CA PHE A 474 -36.63 -21.33 -18.76
C PHE A 474 -37.18 -22.73 -18.45
N PHE A 475 -37.60 -23.47 -19.49
CA PHE A 475 -38.09 -24.85 -19.36
C PHE A 475 -37.00 -25.92 -19.57
N SER A 476 -35.89 -25.53 -20.20
CA SER A 476 -34.70 -26.35 -20.45
C SER A 476 -33.53 -25.40 -20.73
N GLU A 477 -32.99 -24.85 -19.65
CA GLU A 477 -31.79 -24.02 -19.63
C GLU A 477 -30.54 -24.83 -20.02
N ASP A 478 -29.63 -24.21 -20.77
CA ASP A 478 -28.48 -24.87 -21.39
C ASP A 478 -27.26 -23.92 -21.35
N CYS A 479 -26.87 -23.50 -20.14
CA CYS A 479 -25.77 -22.56 -19.91
C CYS A 479 -24.42 -23.14 -20.35
N ASN A 480 -23.76 -22.43 -21.26
CA ASN A 480 -22.40 -22.68 -21.67
C ASN A 480 -21.50 -21.65 -20.98
N TYR A 481 -20.75 -22.10 -19.99
CA TYR A 481 -19.71 -21.30 -19.34
C TYR A 481 -18.39 -21.49 -20.10
N PRO A 482 -17.51 -20.48 -20.16
CA PRO A 482 -16.20 -20.63 -20.76
C PRO A 482 -15.40 -21.70 -20.02
N ILE A 483 -14.56 -22.45 -20.74
CA ILE A 483 -13.65 -23.42 -20.13
C ILE A 483 -12.46 -22.65 -19.57
N THR A 484 -12.62 -22.12 -18.35
CA THR A 484 -11.59 -21.58 -17.45
C THR A 484 -10.28 -21.15 -18.14
N ASP A 485 -10.33 -20.03 -18.85
CA ASP A 485 -9.27 -19.05 -18.63
C ASP A 485 -9.52 -18.49 -17.22
N PHE A 486 -8.47 -18.35 -16.42
CA PHE A 486 -8.61 -17.65 -15.14
C PHE A 486 -8.61 -16.16 -15.46
N ASP A 487 -9.78 -15.51 -15.32
CA ASP A 487 -9.94 -14.07 -15.49
C ASP A 487 -9.30 -13.36 -14.30
N ILE A 488 -7.97 -13.26 -14.35
CA ILE A 488 -7.13 -12.69 -13.31
C ILE A 488 -7.05 -11.19 -13.54
N ASP A 489 -7.52 -10.43 -12.56
CA ASP A 489 -7.31 -8.99 -12.52
C ASP A 489 -5.87 -8.68 -12.07
N TRP A 490 -5.04 -8.33 -13.06
CA TRP A 490 -3.65 -7.89 -12.84
C TRP A 490 -3.53 -6.40 -12.48
N GLU A 491 -4.64 -5.66 -12.53
CA GLU A 491 -4.73 -4.22 -12.19
C GLU A 491 -5.50 -4.01 -10.87
N ALA A 492 -5.82 -5.09 -10.14
CA ALA A 492 -6.44 -5.02 -8.83
C ALA A 492 -5.56 -4.27 -7.83
N ASP A 493 -6.18 -3.46 -6.96
CA ASP A 493 -5.49 -2.79 -5.86
C ASP A 493 -4.84 -3.87 -4.97
N LEU A 494 -3.50 -3.81 -4.83
CA LEU A 494 -2.78 -4.66 -3.89
C LEU A 494 -3.23 -4.32 -2.46
N PRO A 495 -3.40 -5.33 -1.59
CA PRO A 495 -3.92 -5.07 -0.27
C PRO A 495 -2.87 -4.35 0.59
N ASP A 496 -3.31 -3.24 1.17
CA ASP A 496 -2.52 -2.36 2.03
C ASP A 496 -2.63 -2.89 3.48
N THR A 497 -1.60 -3.62 3.93
CA THR A 497 -1.64 -4.37 5.20
C THR A 497 -0.34 -4.24 5.99
N ASP A 498 -0.43 -4.49 7.30
CA ASP A 498 0.64 -4.24 8.27
C ASP A 498 1.96 -5.02 8.01
N CYS A 499 1.99 -6.01 7.11
CA CYS A 499 3.26 -6.59 6.64
C CYS A 499 3.20 -7.29 5.27
N ASN A 500 4.38 -7.52 4.70
CA ASN A 500 4.57 -8.26 3.46
C ASN A 500 5.75 -9.25 3.56
N ALA A 501 5.87 -10.13 2.58
CA ALA A 501 7.02 -10.98 2.32
C ALA A 501 7.69 -10.53 1.02
N THR A 502 9.02 -10.58 0.97
CA THR A 502 9.80 -10.27 -0.23
C THR A 502 10.16 -11.56 -0.97
N ILE A 503 9.75 -11.68 -2.23
CA ILE A 503 10.15 -12.76 -3.11
C ILE A 503 11.12 -12.22 -4.16
N LEU A 504 12.41 -12.49 -3.98
CA LEU A 504 13.46 -12.11 -4.92
C LEU A 504 13.36 -12.92 -6.22
N ILE A 505 13.49 -12.24 -7.35
CA ILE A 505 13.64 -12.85 -8.68
C ILE A 505 15.04 -12.50 -9.21
N PRO A 506 16.03 -13.39 -9.03
CA PRO A 506 17.38 -13.24 -9.57
C PRO A 506 17.39 -13.09 -11.10
N ALA A 507 18.39 -12.38 -11.64
CA ALA A 507 18.58 -12.23 -13.08
C ALA A 507 18.94 -13.54 -13.82
N ASP A 508 19.27 -14.60 -13.08
CA ASP A 508 19.56 -15.94 -13.57
C ASP A 508 18.48 -16.99 -13.21
N ALA A 509 17.32 -16.55 -12.70
CA ALA A 509 16.15 -17.40 -12.52
C ALA A 509 15.63 -17.93 -13.88
N ASP A 510 15.38 -19.25 -13.97
CA ASP A 510 14.93 -19.89 -15.21
C ASP A 510 13.40 -19.84 -15.30
N ILE A 511 12.88 -18.74 -15.84
CA ILE A 511 11.45 -18.47 -15.97
C ILE A 511 11.00 -18.68 -17.41
N THR A 512 10.09 -19.64 -17.63
CA THR A 512 9.69 -20.07 -18.98
C THR A 512 8.19 -20.27 -19.15
N ILE A 513 7.69 -19.94 -20.34
CA ILE A 513 6.39 -20.36 -20.86
C ILE A 513 6.67 -21.39 -21.97
N ASN A 514 6.07 -22.57 -21.87
CA ASN A 514 6.25 -23.68 -22.82
C ASN A 514 7.73 -24.07 -23.06
N GLY A 515 8.59 -23.88 -22.06
CA GLY A 515 10.04 -24.12 -22.16
C GLY A 515 10.81 -23.10 -23.00
N SER A 516 10.21 -21.95 -23.32
CA SER A 516 10.88 -20.75 -23.85
C SER A 516 10.92 -19.68 -22.76
N GLY A 517 12.06 -18.98 -22.62
CA GLY A 517 12.18 -17.90 -21.63
C GLY A 517 11.24 -16.73 -21.94
N ILE A 518 10.66 -16.15 -20.89
CA ILE A 518 9.71 -15.04 -20.95
C ILE A 518 10.36 -13.72 -21.42
N THR A 519 9.53 -12.75 -21.84
CA THR A 519 9.94 -11.51 -22.49
C THR A 519 9.94 -10.30 -21.55
N ILE A 520 10.77 -9.29 -21.84
CA ILE A 520 10.82 -8.07 -21.01
C ILE A 520 9.51 -7.30 -21.19
N GLY A 521 8.75 -7.17 -20.11
CA GLY A 521 7.41 -6.58 -20.11
C GLY A 521 6.28 -7.54 -19.72
N ASP A 522 6.56 -8.85 -19.59
CA ASP A 522 5.65 -9.82 -18.98
C ASP A 522 5.47 -9.55 -17.47
N LEU A 523 4.34 -9.96 -16.89
CA LEU A 523 4.13 -9.87 -15.44
C LEU A 523 4.29 -11.25 -14.79
N ILE A 524 4.84 -11.27 -13.59
CA ILE A 524 4.92 -12.46 -12.74
C ILE A 524 4.16 -12.11 -11.46
N GLY A 525 3.17 -12.92 -11.09
CA GLY A 525 2.27 -12.63 -9.98
C GLY A 525 2.11 -13.81 -9.03
N VAL A 526 1.90 -13.48 -7.76
CA VAL A 526 1.49 -14.39 -6.69
C VAL A 526 0.09 -14.03 -6.20
N PHE A 527 -0.69 -15.07 -5.96
CA PHE A 527 -2.11 -15.00 -5.63
C PHE A 527 -2.38 -15.83 -4.38
N TYR A 528 -3.32 -15.35 -3.56
CA TYR A 528 -3.88 -16.07 -2.42
C TYR A 528 -5.32 -16.50 -2.75
N THR A 529 -5.96 -17.24 -1.86
CA THR A 529 -7.38 -17.64 -2.00
C THR A 529 -8.19 -16.90 -0.95
N ASP A 530 -9.12 -16.05 -1.37
CA ASP A 530 -9.91 -15.22 -0.46
C ASP A 530 -10.99 -16.02 0.31
N ALA A 531 -11.69 -15.33 1.22
CA ALA A 531 -12.75 -15.91 2.05
C ALA A 531 -13.95 -16.47 1.26
N ASN A 532 -14.09 -16.09 -0.02
CA ASN A 532 -15.11 -16.59 -0.94
C ASN A 532 -14.63 -17.83 -1.71
N GLY A 533 -13.33 -18.12 -1.68
CA GLY A 533 -12.68 -19.19 -2.44
C GLY A 533 -12.21 -18.75 -3.84
N GLU A 534 -12.09 -17.44 -4.07
CA GLU A 534 -11.69 -16.83 -5.34
C GLU A 534 -10.19 -16.44 -5.28
N LEU A 535 -9.52 -16.36 -6.44
CA LEU A 535 -8.10 -15.99 -6.49
C LEU A 535 -7.94 -14.48 -6.44
N ALA A 536 -7.25 -13.98 -5.41
CA ALA A 536 -6.98 -12.58 -5.23
C ALA A 536 -5.48 -12.28 -5.41
N LEU A 537 -5.18 -11.10 -5.98
CA LEU A 537 -3.82 -10.66 -6.29
C LEU A 537 -3.09 -10.28 -5.01
N GLY A 538 -2.12 -11.11 -4.61
CA GLY A 538 -1.32 -10.88 -3.40
C GLY A 538 0.01 -10.17 -3.67
N GLY A 539 0.44 -10.05 -4.94
CA GLY A 539 1.67 -9.35 -5.31
C GLY A 539 2.09 -9.61 -6.75
N LEU A 540 2.76 -8.66 -7.41
CA LEU A 540 3.33 -8.85 -8.75
C LEU A 540 4.62 -8.05 -8.99
N ALA A 541 5.33 -8.42 -10.05
CA ALA A 541 6.43 -7.65 -10.61
C ALA A 541 6.50 -7.83 -12.14
N THR A 542 6.84 -6.75 -12.86
CA THR A 542 7.19 -6.83 -14.28
C THR A 542 8.55 -7.49 -14.45
N PHE A 543 8.65 -8.43 -15.38
CA PHE A 543 9.92 -9.06 -15.74
C PHE A 543 10.79 -8.10 -16.55
N THR A 544 11.92 -7.68 -15.97
CA THR A 544 12.87 -6.73 -16.58
C THR A 544 14.06 -7.41 -17.27
N GLY A 545 14.20 -8.73 -17.14
CA GLY A 545 15.42 -9.46 -17.54
C GLY A 545 16.65 -9.14 -16.66
N THR A 546 16.44 -8.47 -15.53
CA THR A 546 17.42 -8.20 -14.47
C THR A 546 16.85 -8.60 -13.11
N VAL A 547 17.62 -8.44 -12.02
CA VAL A 547 17.11 -8.74 -10.67
C VAL A 547 15.90 -7.84 -10.39
N THR A 548 14.81 -8.46 -9.94
CA THR A 548 13.58 -7.78 -9.50
C THR A 548 13.04 -8.52 -8.26
N SER A 549 11.95 -8.05 -7.67
CA SER A 549 11.31 -8.68 -6.51
C SER A 549 9.81 -8.43 -6.51
N ILE A 550 9.04 -9.39 -5.99
CA ILE A 550 7.62 -9.25 -5.69
C ILE A 550 7.47 -9.01 -4.19
N ALA A 551 6.69 -8.00 -3.80
CA ALA A 551 6.14 -7.93 -2.45
C ALA A 551 4.83 -8.72 -2.44
N ALA A 552 4.78 -9.80 -1.65
CA ALA A 552 3.57 -10.55 -1.37
C ALA A 552 2.96 -9.99 -0.09
N TRP A 553 1.74 -9.47 -0.13
CA TRP A 553 1.12 -8.75 0.98
C TRP A 553 0.35 -9.70 1.90
N GLY A 554 0.50 -9.54 3.21
CA GLY A 554 -0.18 -10.36 4.21
C GLY A 554 -1.64 -9.96 4.39
N ALA A 555 -2.41 -10.78 5.11
CA ALA A 555 -3.71 -10.39 5.66
C ALA A 555 -3.57 -9.46 6.88
N GLU A 556 -4.46 -8.47 7.03
CA GLU A 556 -4.65 -7.76 8.31
C GLU A 556 -5.32 -8.68 9.34
N ALA A 557 -5.06 -8.46 10.64
CA ALA A 557 -5.58 -9.32 11.70
C ALA A 557 -7.13 -9.38 11.73
N GLY A 558 -7.69 -10.51 11.28
CA GLY A 558 -9.13 -10.76 11.24
C GLY A 558 -9.83 -10.30 9.95
N LEU A 559 -9.08 -10.04 8.88
CA LEU A 559 -9.60 -9.79 7.53
C LEU A 559 -8.89 -10.72 6.53
N ASP A 560 -9.64 -11.33 5.63
CA ASP A 560 -9.10 -12.13 4.53
C ASP A 560 -8.88 -11.21 3.32
N ASN A 561 -7.89 -10.34 3.46
CA ASN A 561 -7.50 -9.35 2.44
C ASN A 561 -6.08 -9.55 1.91
N GLY A 562 -5.35 -10.59 2.31
CA GLY A 562 -4.01 -10.90 1.82
C GLY A 562 -3.57 -12.29 2.24
N PHE A 563 -2.30 -12.63 2.07
CA PHE A 563 -1.80 -13.95 2.46
C PHE A 563 -1.83 -14.16 3.98
N GLU A 564 -2.43 -15.27 4.44
CA GLU A 564 -2.26 -15.71 5.82
C GLU A 564 -0.92 -16.44 6.04
N SER A 565 -0.38 -16.40 7.26
CA SER A 565 0.90 -17.03 7.60
C SER A 565 0.82 -18.55 7.42
N GLY A 566 1.61 -19.10 6.50
CA GLY A 566 1.59 -20.51 6.12
C GLY A 566 0.75 -20.86 4.89
N GLU A 567 0.15 -19.88 4.20
CA GLU A 567 -0.47 -20.13 2.89
C GLU A 567 0.55 -20.36 1.77
N GLU A 568 0.22 -21.20 0.78
CA GLU A 568 1.11 -21.49 -0.35
C GLU A 568 0.93 -20.46 -1.46
N TYR A 569 2.03 -19.87 -1.96
CA TYR A 569 1.99 -18.92 -3.07
C TYR A 569 1.42 -19.57 -4.34
N ILE A 570 0.32 -19.04 -4.88
CA ILE A 570 -0.26 -19.49 -6.15
C ILE A 570 0.29 -18.61 -7.27
N TRP A 571 1.06 -19.18 -8.19
CA TRP A 571 1.80 -18.40 -9.20
C TRP A 571 1.14 -18.41 -10.58
N PHE A 572 1.11 -17.23 -11.20
CA PHE A 572 0.74 -17.02 -12.61
C PHE A 572 1.78 -16.14 -13.32
N VAL A 573 1.79 -16.21 -14.66
CA VAL A 573 2.55 -15.32 -15.54
C VAL A 573 1.61 -14.71 -16.56
N TYR A 574 1.69 -13.40 -16.77
CA TYR A 574 1.01 -12.70 -17.85
C TYR A 574 1.97 -12.53 -19.02
N ASP A 575 1.68 -13.20 -20.14
CA ASP A 575 2.38 -13.00 -21.41
C ASP A 575 1.78 -11.74 -22.08
N ASN A 576 2.55 -10.65 -22.09
CA ASN A 576 2.09 -9.33 -22.55
C ASN A 576 2.03 -9.25 -24.09
N GLU A 577 2.71 -10.15 -24.81
CA GLU A 577 2.63 -10.25 -26.26
C GLU A 577 1.33 -10.90 -26.76
N THR A 578 0.78 -11.86 -26.00
CA THR A 578 -0.45 -12.60 -26.31
C THR A 578 -1.67 -12.13 -25.52
N GLY A 579 -1.45 -11.49 -24.37
CA GLY A 579 -2.48 -11.06 -23.43
C GLY A 579 -3.04 -12.18 -22.56
N GLN A 580 -2.30 -13.28 -22.38
CA GLN A 580 -2.77 -14.50 -21.69
C GLN A 580 -2.22 -14.62 -20.26
N SER A 581 -3.10 -14.90 -19.30
CA SER A 581 -2.77 -15.31 -17.93
C SER A 581 -2.51 -16.82 -17.87
N ILE A 582 -1.28 -17.24 -17.57
CA ILE A 582 -0.88 -18.65 -17.61
C ILE A 582 -0.55 -19.14 -16.21
N ALA A 583 -1.31 -20.13 -15.73
CA ALA A 583 -1.03 -20.82 -14.48
C ALA A 583 0.33 -21.55 -14.53
N THR A 584 1.10 -21.44 -13.45
CA THR A 584 2.36 -22.17 -13.36
C THR A 584 2.14 -23.66 -13.08
N SER A 585 3.07 -24.49 -13.55
CA SER A 585 3.03 -25.94 -13.38
C SER A 585 4.07 -26.45 -12.39
N SER A 586 5.17 -25.70 -12.22
CA SER A 586 6.15 -25.90 -11.17
C SER A 586 6.91 -24.61 -10.90
N VAL A 587 7.20 -24.39 -9.63
CA VAL A 587 8.06 -23.31 -9.12
C VAL A 587 9.14 -23.98 -8.27
N THR A 588 10.37 -23.50 -8.37
CA THR A 588 11.45 -23.91 -7.47
C THR A 588 12.13 -22.67 -6.91
N TYR A 589 12.52 -22.74 -5.64
CA TYR A 589 13.12 -21.64 -4.90
C TYR A 589 14.63 -21.88 -4.72
N SER A 590 15.42 -20.81 -4.83
CA SER A 590 16.86 -20.80 -4.54
C SER A 590 17.15 -20.75 -3.04
N PHE A 591 16.23 -20.16 -2.28
CA PHE A 591 16.21 -20.06 -0.80
C PHE A 591 14.81 -19.60 -0.35
N GLY A 592 14.51 -19.74 0.95
CA GLY A 592 13.15 -19.63 1.46
C GLY A 592 12.29 -20.81 0.99
N ASP A 593 10.99 -20.72 1.21
CA ASP A 593 10.03 -21.76 0.82
C ASP A 593 8.86 -21.20 -0.02
N SER A 594 7.89 -22.07 -0.28
CA SER A 594 6.68 -21.78 -1.05
C SER A 594 5.55 -21.17 -0.24
N PHE A 595 5.77 -20.86 1.04
CA PHE A 595 4.74 -20.40 1.95
C PHE A 595 4.91 -18.93 2.33
N TYR A 596 3.80 -18.24 2.54
CA TYR A 596 3.82 -16.89 3.05
C TYR A 596 4.23 -16.88 4.52
N ALA A 597 5.12 -15.94 4.85
CA ALA A 597 5.41 -15.55 6.22
C ALA A 597 5.61 -14.04 6.24
N CYS A 598 5.03 -13.37 7.23
CA CYS A 598 5.23 -11.94 7.48
C CYS A 598 6.74 -11.62 7.60
N ASN A 599 7.24 -10.65 6.83
CA ASN A 599 8.66 -10.33 6.65
C ASN A 599 9.53 -11.49 6.12
N GLY A 600 8.91 -12.49 5.51
CA GLY A 600 9.56 -13.64 4.89
C GLY A 600 10.39 -13.25 3.68
N LEU A 601 11.49 -13.97 3.44
CA LEU A 601 12.39 -13.75 2.30
C LEU A 601 12.59 -15.05 1.53
N SER A 602 11.90 -15.17 0.39
CA SER A 602 12.07 -16.26 -0.57
C SER A 602 12.80 -15.77 -1.82
N GLY A 603 13.46 -16.67 -2.53
CA GLY A 603 14.15 -16.38 -3.79
C GLY A 603 13.78 -17.41 -4.83
N LEU A 604 13.43 -16.99 -6.04
CA LEU A 604 12.97 -17.90 -7.10
C LEU A 604 14.15 -18.42 -7.94
N ALA A 605 14.26 -19.75 -8.08
CA ALA A 605 15.27 -20.40 -8.91
C ALA A 605 14.76 -20.74 -10.31
N SER A 606 13.51 -21.22 -10.41
CA SER A 606 12.85 -21.47 -11.70
C SER A 606 11.33 -21.41 -11.59
N LEU A 607 10.67 -21.09 -12.71
CA LEU A 607 9.22 -21.10 -12.83
C LEU A 607 8.85 -21.60 -14.24
N GLU A 608 8.12 -22.70 -14.33
CA GLU A 608 7.67 -23.29 -15.60
C GLU A 608 6.14 -23.17 -15.72
N ALA A 609 5.69 -22.32 -16.64
CA ALA A 609 4.30 -22.18 -17.06
C ALA A 609 4.04 -22.95 -18.36
N PHE A 610 2.86 -23.56 -18.50
CA PHE A 610 2.42 -24.21 -19.74
C PHE A 610 1.09 -23.62 -20.19
N GLY A 611 1.12 -22.77 -21.22
CA GLY A 611 -0.07 -22.31 -21.92
C GLY A 611 -0.21 -23.08 -23.23
N THR A 612 -1.15 -24.03 -23.34
CA THR A 612 -1.45 -24.60 -24.66
C THR A 612 -2.18 -23.56 -25.48
N ILE A 613 -1.65 -23.19 -26.66
CA ILE A 613 -2.38 -22.36 -27.61
C ILE A 613 -3.45 -23.25 -28.26
N PRO A 614 -4.75 -23.11 -27.93
CA PRO A 614 -5.79 -23.96 -28.49
C PRO A 614 -6.13 -23.45 -29.88
N GLY A 615 -6.39 -24.36 -30.82
CA GLY A 615 -6.92 -23.98 -32.11
C GLY A 615 -6.76 -25.04 -33.18
N CYS A 616 -7.46 -24.86 -34.29
CA CYS A 616 -7.40 -25.82 -35.38
C CYS A 616 -5.97 -25.99 -35.94
N MET A 617 -5.40 -27.17 -35.73
CA MET A 617 -4.07 -27.54 -36.24
C MET A 617 -4.07 -28.05 -37.70
N ASP A 618 -5.24 -28.30 -38.31
CA ASP A 618 -5.31 -28.81 -39.70
C ASP A 618 -5.24 -27.69 -40.74
N SER A 619 -4.12 -27.62 -41.45
CA SER A 619 -3.87 -26.70 -42.57
C SER A 619 -4.83 -26.81 -43.78
N GLU A 620 -5.72 -27.81 -43.84
CA GLU A 620 -6.82 -27.89 -44.81
C GLU A 620 -8.13 -27.22 -44.34
N ALA A 621 -8.21 -26.78 -43.07
CA ALA A 621 -9.33 -26.01 -42.52
C ALA A 621 -9.22 -24.49 -42.83
N PHE A 622 -10.33 -23.77 -42.73
CA PHE A 622 -10.39 -22.33 -42.99
C PHE A 622 -9.92 -21.47 -41.81
N ASN A 623 -10.17 -21.91 -40.58
CA ASN A 623 -9.68 -21.31 -39.34
C ASN A 623 -8.37 -21.95 -38.83
N TYR A 624 -7.55 -22.50 -39.73
CA TYR A 624 -6.24 -23.05 -39.37
C TYR A 624 -5.38 -22.00 -38.65
N ASN A 625 -5.02 -22.28 -37.40
CA ASN A 625 -4.07 -21.48 -36.63
C ASN A 625 -2.67 -22.12 -36.77
N PRO A 626 -1.69 -21.45 -37.42
CA PRO A 626 -0.34 -21.98 -37.57
C PRO A 626 0.45 -22.06 -36.26
N ASP A 627 0.00 -21.35 -35.23
CA ASP A 627 0.64 -21.23 -33.92
C ASP A 627 -0.08 -22.04 -32.83
N ALA A 628 -1.16 -22.76 -33.17
CA ALA A 628 -1.84 -23.67 -32.25
C ALA A 628 -1.00 -24.91 -31.94
N GLU A 629 -0.92 -25.25 -30.64
CA GLU A 629 -0.18 -26.40 -30.12
C GLU A 629 -1.10 -27.56 -29.67
N GLU A 630 -2.39 -27.28 -29.44
CA GLU A 630 -3.43 -28.26 -29.13
C GLU A 630 -4.65 -28.11 -30.06
N ASP A 631 -5.13 -29.22 -30.64
CA ASP A 631 -6.32 -29.27 -31.51
C ASP A 631 -7.59 -29.29 -30.65
N ASP A 632 -8.23 -28.13 -30.54
CA ASP A 632 -9.45 -27.85 -29.76
C ASP A 632 -10.74 -28.37 -30.40
N GLU A 633 -10.64 -29.21 -31.43
CA GLU A 633 -11.72 -29.66 -32.33
C GLU A 633 -12.43 -28.52 -33.10
N SER A 634 -11.94 -27.26 -33.08
CA SER A 634 -12.57 -26.12 -33.77
C SER A 634 -12.45 -26.15 -35.30
N CYS A 635 -11.72 -27.10 -35.87
CA CYS A 635 -11.39 -27.12 -37.30
C CYS A 635 -12.61 -27.05 -38.24
N CYS A 636 -12.76 -25.91 -38.90
CA CYS A 636 -13.82 -25.64 -39.86
C CYS A 636 -13.43 -25.98 -41.30
N TYR A 637 -14.23 -26.85 -41.92
CA TYR A 637 -14.05 -27.27 -43.32
C TYR A 637 -15.17 -26.78 -44.27
N VAL A 638 -16.06 -25.90 -43.78
CA VAL A 638 -17.21 -25.38 -44.55
C VAL A 638 -17.26 -23.86 -44.43
N SER A 639 -16.87 -23.19 -45.52
CA SER A 639 -16.93 -21.73 -45.63
C SER A 639 -18.25 -21.28 -46.26
N GLY A 640 -18.82 -20.19 -45.75
CA GLY A 640 -20.06 -19.59 -46.24
C GLY A 640 -20.56 -18.53 -45.26
N CYS A 641 -21.52 -17.71 -45.68
CA CYS A 641 -22.08 -16.68 -44.80
C CYS A 641 -22.63 -17.26 -43.48
N MET A 642 -22.07 -16.81 -42.36
CA MET A 642 -22.45 -17.25 -41.00
C MET A 642 -23.50 -16.36 -40.33
N ASP A 643 -23.71 -15.14 -40.84
CA ASP A 643 -24.75 -14.22 -40.38
C ASP A 643 -26.15 -14.82 -40.59
N THR A 644 -26.83 -15.15 -39.50
CA THR A 644 -28.19 -15.72 -39.49
C THR A 644 -29.26 -14.75 -40.03
N ALA A 645 -28.97 -13.45 -40.06
CA ALA A 645 -29.81 -12.41 -40.62
C ALA A 645 -29.53 -12.13 -42.11
N ALA A 646 -28.55 -12.80 -42.72
CA ALA A 646 -28.25 -12.66 -44.14
C ALA A 646 -29.09 -13.59 -45.04
N PHE A 647 -29.41 -13.09 -46.24
CA PHE A 647 -30.29 -13.77 -47.22
C PHE A 647 -29.72 -15.12 -47.71
N ASN A 648 -28.40 -15.30 -47.64
CA ASN A 648 -27.69 -16.51 -48.05
C ASN A 648 -26.92 -17.17 -46.90
N TYR A 649 -27.38 -17.00 -45.66
CA TYR A 649 -26.94 -17.79 -44.51
C TYR A 649 -26.83 -19.28 -44.85
N ASP A 650 -25.69 -19.91 -44.55
CA ASP A 650 -25.51 -21.36 -44.62
C ASP A 650 -25.36 -21.92 -43.21
N SER A 651 -26.39 -22.61 -42.73
CA SER A 651 -26.39 -23.25 -41.40
C SER A 651 -25.41 -24.41 -41.23
N ASN A 652 -24.56 -24.67 -42.23
CA ASN A 652 -23.46 -25.63 -42.17
C ASN A 652 -22.09 -24.94 -42.23
N ALA A 653 -22.05 -23.62 -42.47
CA ALA A 653 -20.82 -22.86 -42.45
C ALA A 653 -20.35 -22.62 -41.01
N CYS A 654 -19.05 -22.78 -40.81
CA CYS A 654 -18.34 -22.55 -39.56
C CYS A 654 -17.20 -21.53 -39.73
N PHE A 655 -17.11 -20.91 -40.90
CA PHE A 655 -16.16 -19.86 -41.25
C PHE A 655 -16.80 -18.94 -42.29
N ASP A 656 -16.84 -17.63 -42.03
CA ASP A 656 -17.40 -16.66 -42.96
C ASP A 656 -16.45 -16.40 -44.15
N ASP A 657 -17.00 -16.36 -45.36
CA ASP A 657 -16.26 -16.13 -46.61
C ASP A 657 -16.56 -14.76 -47.24
N ASP A 658 -17.07 -13.81 -46.45
CA ASP A 658 -17.57 -12.50 -46.86
C ASP A 658 -18.71 -12.59 -47.92
N SER A 659 -19.37 -13.74 -48.06
CA SER A 659 -20.44 -13.91 -49.06
C SER A 659 -21.79 -13.36 -48.61
N CYS A 660 -21.91 -12.85 -47.39
CA CYS A 660 -23.17 -12.39 -46.82
C CYS A 660 -23.85 -11.28 -47.63
N ILE A 661 -25.12 -11.54 -48.00
CA ILE A 661 -26.02 -10.62 -48.68
C ILE A 661 -27.07 -10.19 -47.66
N ALA A 662 -27.06 -8.90 -47.28
CA ALA A 662 -28.06 -8.35 -46.37
C ALA A 662 -29.50 -8.65 -46.83
N VAL A 663 -30.36 -9.02 -45.89
CA VAL A 663 -31.80 -9.09 -46.14
C VAL A 663 -32.35 -7.68 -46.36
N VAL A 664 -33.07 -7.51 -47.47
CA VAL A 664 -33.82 -6.31 -47.82
C VAL A 664 -35.28 -6.71 -47.83
N GLU A 665 -35.96 -6.39 -46.73
CA GLU A 665 -37.38 -6.68 -46.54
C GLU A 665 -38.27 -5.72 -47.34
N GLY A 666 -39.19 -6.28 -48.12
CA GLY A 666 -40.20 -5.51 -48.84
C GLY A 666 -41.03 -6.38 -49.76
N CYS A 667 -42.08 -5.84 -50.35
CA CYS A 667 -42.92 -6.65 -51.24
C CYS A 667 -42.16 -7.06 -52.51
N THR A 668 -41.95 -8.37 -52.71
CA THR A 668 -41.23 -8.92 -53.88
C THR A 668 -42.15 -9.26 -55.07
N ASP A 669 -43.47 -9.11 -54.94
CA ASP A 669 -44.44 -9.41 -56.01
C ASP A 669 -44.70 -8.19 -56.92
N GLU A 670 -44.27 -8.27 -58.19
CA GLU A 670 -44.46 -7.23 -59.22
C GLU A 670 -45.95 -6.84 -59.49
N GLU A 671 -46.93 -7.64 -59.04
CA GLU A 671 -48.37 -7.33 -59.18
C GLU A 671 -48.96 -6.53 -58.00
N ALA A 672 -48.18 -6.25 -56.94
CA ALA A 672 -48.59 -5.43 -55.79
C ALA A 672 -48.40 -3.92 -56.01
N TRP A 673 -49.18 -3.10 -55.30
CA TRP A 673 -49.11 -1.62 -55.36
C TRP A 673 -47.88 -1.03 -54.66
N ASN A 674 -47.30 -1.76 -53.70
CA ASN A 674 -46.10 -1.39 -52.95
C ASN A 674 -44.90 -2.31 -53.26
N PHE A 675 -44.86 -2.92 -54.45
CA PHE A 675 -43.70 -3.69 -54.93
C PHE A 675 -42.39 -2.89 -54.81
N ASP A 676 -41.38 -3.50 -54.20
CA ASP A 676 -40.02 -2.97 -54.16
C ASP A 676 -39.06 -3.87 -54.96
N SER A 677 -38.48 -3.29 -56.01
CA SER A 677 -37.48 -3.95 -56.86
C SER A 677 -36.12 -4.17 -56.18
N ALA A 678 -35.88 -3.62 -54.99
CA ALA A 678 -34.69 -3.85 -54.19
C ALA A 678 -34.86 -4.97 -53.16
N ALA A 679 -36.10 -5.36 -52.82
CA ALA A 679 -36.36 -6.39 -51.83
C ALA A 679 -35.90 -7.78 -52.33
N ASN A 680 -35.26 -8.53 -51.44
CA ASN A 680 -34.89 -9.93 -51.66
C ASN A 680 -35.70 -10.91 -50.77
N THR A 681 -36.26 -10.41 -49.66
CA THR A 681 -37.19 -11.15 -48.78
C THR A 681 -38.55 -10.45 -48.74
N ASP A 682 -39.63 -11.24 -48.74
CA ASP A 682 -41.01 -10.74 -48.63
C ASP A 682 -41.48 -10.76 -47.18
N ASN A 683 -41.51 -9.59 -46.55
CA ASN A 683 -42.07 -9.37 -45.21
C ASN A 683 -43.61 -9.53 -45.16
N GLY A 684 -44.26 -9.95 -46.24
CA GLY A 684 -45.71 -10.10 -46.32
C GLY A 684 -46.46 -8.77 -46.44
N SER A 685 -45.75 -7.65 -46.61
CA SER A 685 -46.37 -6.33 -46.81
C SER A 685 -47.05 -6.17 -48.17
N CYS A 686 -46.93 -7.14 -49.09
CA CYS A 686 -47.47 -7.06 -50.46
C CYS A 686 -48.96 -6.71 -50.51
N CYS A 687 -49.23 -5.48 -50.95
CA CYS A 687 -50.55 -4.90 -50.99
C CYS A 687 -51.17 -4.98 -52.40
N PHE A 688 -52.26 -5.74 -52.52
CA PHE A 688 -52.99 -5.90 -53.77
C PHE A 688 -54.29 -5.07 -53.86
N ILE A 689 -54.62 -4.29 -52.82
CA ILE A 689 -55.87 -3.52 -52.71
C ILE A 689 -55.56 -2.08 -52.29
N ALA A 690 -55.81 -1.13 -53.21
CA ALA A 690 -55.65 0.31 -52.95
C ALA A 690 -57.00 1.00 -52.68
N GLY A 691 -57.00 1.93 -51.73
CA GLY A 691 -58.19 2.66 -51.25
C GLY A 691 -57.86 3.41 -49.95
N CYS A 692 -58.76 4.26 -49.47
CA CYS A 692 -58.50 5.09 -48.30
C CYS A 692 -58.18 4.26 -47.04
N MET A 693 -56.97 4.44 -46.51
CA MET A 693 -56.48 3.77 -45.29
C MET A 693 -56.72 4.57 -43.99
N ASP A 694 -57.08 5.84 -44.09
CA ASP A 694 -57.45 6.69 -42.95
C ASP A 694 -58.72 6.12 -42.28
N THR A 695 -58.57 5.57 -41.08
CA THR A 695 -59.65 4.98 -40.28
C THR A 695 -60.68 6.02 -39.81
N GLU A 696 -60.30 7.29 -39.76
CA GLU A 696 -61.18 8.42 -39.44
C GLU A 696 -61.89 9.00 -40.68
N ALA A 697 -61.64 8.43 -41.87
CA ALA A 697 -62.35 8.80 -43.08
C ALA A 697 -63.67 8.03 -43.26
N PHE A 698 -64.70 8.75 -43.68
CA PHE A 698 -66.04 8.24 -43.96
C PHE A 698 -66.07 7.16 -45.06
N ASN A 699 -65.05 7.13 -45.92
CA ASN A 699 -64.85 6.13 -46.97
C ASN A 699 -63.60 5.27 -46.78
N TYR A 700 -63.14 5.11 -45.53
CA TYR A 700 -62.18 4.08 -45.15
C TYR A 700 -62.56 2.72 -45.76
N ASP A 701 -61.60 2.05 -46.40
CA ASP A 701 -61.74 0.67 -46.84
C ASP A 701 -60.82 -0.21 -46.00
N SER A 702 -61.41 -0.97 -45.08
CA SER A 702 -60.67 -1.89 -44.20
C SER A 702 -59.98 -3.06 -44.91
N ASN A 703 -60.10 -3.16 -46.22
CA ASN A 703 -59.37 -4.12 -47.06
C ASN A 703 -58.24 -3.45 -47.84
N ALA A 704 -58.16 -2.11 -47.83
CA ALA A 704 -57.09 -1.38 -48.47
C ALA A 704 -55.83 -1.38 -47.59
N CYS A 705 -54.69 -1.63 -48.24
CA CYS A 705 -53.37 -1.70 -47.64
C CYS A 705 -52.40 -0.67 -48.29
N PHE A 706 -52.94 0.17 -49.18
CA PHE A 706 -52.22 1.25 -49.85
C PHE A 706 -53.19 2.42 -50.12
N ASP A 707 -52.90 3.61 -49.58
CA ASP A 707 -53.78 4.78 -49.74
C ASP A 707 -53.77 5.32 -51.18
N ASP A 708 -54.95 5.49 -51.75
CA ASP A 708 -55.15 6.07 -53.09
C ASP A 708 -55.35 7.60 -53.06
N GLY A 709 -55.35 8.20 -51.86
CA GLY A 709 -55.44 9.63 -51.61
C GLY A 709 -56.85 10.21 -51.71
N ASN A 710 -57.90 9.38 -51.70
CA ASN A 710 -59.30 9.81 -51.85
C ASN A 710 -60.11 9.82 -50.54
N CYS A 711 -59.47 9.99 -49.38
CA CYS A 711 -60.12 10.03 -48.07
C CYS A 711 -61.06 11.25 -47.86
N ILE A 712 -62.18 11.03 -47.17
CA ILE A 712 -63.24 12.01 -46.87
C ILE A 712 -63.45 12.07 -45.36
N ALA A 713 -63.18 13.21 -44.71
CA ALA A 713 -63.27 13.33 -43.25
C ALA A 713 -64.67 13.02 -42.66
N VAL A 714 -64.68 12.37 -41.50
CA VAL A 714 -65.86 12.18 -40.65
C VAL A 714 -66.22 13.47 -39.90
N ILE A 715 -67.52 13.71 -39.74
CA ILE A 715 -68.09 14.77 -38.90
C ILE A 715 -69.13 14.12 -37.99
N VAL A 716 -68.80 13.99 -36.71
CA VAL A 716 -69.61 13.33 -35.68
C VAL A 716 -70.54 14.34 -35.01
N GLY A 717 -71.83 14.00 -34.88
CA GLY A 717 -72.81 14.80 -34.14
C GLY A 717 -74.19 14.15 -34.15
N CYS A 718 -75.02 14.44 -33.15
CA CYS A 718 -76.30 13.76 -32.99
C CYS A 718 -77.26 14.06 -34.15
N LEU A 719 -77.73 13.01 -34.84
CA LEU A 719 -78.61 13.14 -36.02
C LEU A 719 -80.13 13.05 -35.70
N GLU A 720 -80.50 12.89 -34.43
CA GLU A 720 -81.91 12.76 -33.99
C GLU A 720 -82.45 14.09 -33.40
N GLU A 721 -83.51 14.65 -34.01
CA GLU A 721 -84.11 15.97 -33.68
C GLU A 721 -84.68 16.07 -32.24
N GLY A 722 -84.62 14.99 -31.44
CA GLY A 722 -85.15 14.89 -30.08
C GLY A 722 -84.11 14.85 -28.95
N ALA A 723 -82.81 14.84 -29.26
CA ALA A 723 -81.74 14.81 -28.26
C ALA A 723 -81.39 16.21 -27.72
N CYS A 724 -80.74 16.25 -26.56
CA CYS A 724 -80.25 17.47 -25.93
C CYS A 724 -79.12 18.16 -26.72
N ASN A 725 -78.43 17.45 -27.63
CA ASN A 725 -77.24 17.90 -28.37
C ASN A 725 -77.30 17.70 -29.91
N TYR A 726 -78.49 17.75 -30.54
CA TYR A 726 -78.69 17.58 -31.99
C TYR A 726 -77.86 18.53 -32.91
N ASP A 727 -77.16 17.99 -33.92
CA ASP A 727 -76.37 18.73 -34.93
C ASP A 727 -76.75 18.33 -36.39
N PRO A 728 -77.16 19.30 -37.24
CA PRO A 728 -77.58 19.04 -38.63
C PRO A 728 -76.45 18.98 -39.68
N THR A 729 -75.18 19.09 -39.29
CA THR A 729 -74.00 19.07 -40.19
C THR A 729 -73.18 17.78 -40.14
N ALA A 730 -73.46 16.90 -39.17
CA ALA A 730 -72.82 15.61 -39.03
C ALA A 730 -73.11 14.66 -40.22
N ASN A 731 -72.13 13.82 -40.56
CA ASN A 731 -72.24 12.74 -41.54
C ASN A 731 -72.17 11.34 -40.91
N ILE A 732 -71.71 11.26 -39.65
CA ILE A 732 -71.82 10.08 -38.78
C ILE A 732 -72.68 10.45 -37.55
N ALA A 733 -73.53 9.52 -37.13
CA ALA A 733 -74.35 9.68 -35.94
C ALA A 733 -73.47 9.73 -34.69
N GLY A 734 -73.26 10.94 -34.17
CA GLY A 734 -72.63 11.17 -32.88
C GLY A 734 -73.59 10.90 -31.73
N ASP A 735 -73.02 10.79 -30.53
CA ASP A 735 -73.79 10.35 -29.37
C ASP A 735 -74.91 11.34 -29.05
N CYS A 736 -76.13 10.83 -29.09
CA CYS A 736 -77.33 11.62 -28.88
C CYS A 736 -77.63 11.65 -27.39
N ASP A 737 -77.26 12.74 -26.74
CA ASP A 737 -77.50 12.93 -25.31
C ASP A 737 -79.00 13.01 -25.05
N PHE A 738 -79.53 11.99 -24.38
CA PHE A 738 -80.87 11.97 -23.80
C PHE A 738 -80.82 11.89 -22.27
N GLY A 739 -79.62 12.02 -21.67
CA GLY A 739 -79.30 11.59 -20.30
C GLY A 739 -78.82 12.70 -19.36
N THR A 740 -78.25 13.81 -19.85
CA THR A 740 -77.84 14.94 -18.97
C THR A 740 -79.00 15.66 -18.29
N CYS A 741 -80.24 15.28 -18.63
CA CYS A 741 -81.46 15.71 -17.97
C CYS A 741 -82.24 14.55 -17.33
N ALA A 742 -81.55 13.46 -16.97
CA ALA A 742 -82.09 12.26 -16.33
C ALA A 742 -81.45 11.97 -14.94
N GLY A 743 -82.18 11.30 -14.05
CA GLY A 743 -81.74 11.01 -12.67
C GLY A 743 -82.86 10.39 -11.81
N CYS A 744 -82.52 9.84 -10.62
CA CYS A 744 -83.48 9.13 -9.75
C CYS A 744 -84.63 10.04 -9.28
N MET A 745 -85.86 9.81 -9.78
CA MET A 745 -87.02 10.63 -9.42
C MET A 745 -87.78 10.14 -8.17
N ASP A 746 -87.32 9.09 -7.46
CA ASP A 746 -87.97 8.53 -6.27
C ASP A 746 -87.42 9.12 -4.95
N MET A 747 -88.31 9.73 -4.17
CA MET A 747 -88.01 10.38 -2.88
C MET A 747 -87.61 9.41 -1.76
N GLU A 748 -87.89 8.11 -1.87
CA GLU A 748 -87.66 7.14 -0.79
C GLU A 748 -86.29 6.42 -0.85
N ALA A 749 -85.49 6.67 -1.89
CA ALA A 749 -84.15 6.10 -2.09
C ALA A 749 -83.00 6.94 -1.50
N CYS A 750 -81.83 6.32 -1.19
CA CYS A 750 -80.73 7.05 -0.56
C CYS A 750 -79.88 7.95 -1.48
N ASN A 751 -80.22 8.08 -2.78
CA ASN A 751 -79.57 8.98 -3.75
C ASN A 751 -80.52 9.69 -4.76
N TYR A 752 -81.71 10.10 -4.32
CA TYR A 752 -82.69 10.90 -5.09
C TYR A 752 -82.13 12.20 -5.73
N ASP A 753 -82.48 12.51 -6.99
CA ASP A 753 -82.18 13.79 -7.67
C ASP A 753 -83.45 14.56 -8.09
N ALA A 754 -83.41 15.88 -7.89
CA ALA A 754 -84.50 16.81 -8.18
C ALA A 754 -84.36 17.59 -9.50
N ASN A 755 -83.23 17.48 -10.21
CA ASN A 755 -83.02 18.14 -11.51
C ASN A 755 -83.37 17.24 -12.71
N ALA A 756 -83.54 15.94 -12.49
CA ALA A 756 -84.05 14.99 -13.45
C ALA A 756 -85.39 15.44 -14.08
N THR A 757 -85.42 15.45 -15.42
CA THR A 757 -86.64 15.62 -16.24
C THR A 757 -87.07 14.31 -16.91
N ILE A 758 -86.20 13.30 -16.89
CA ILE A 758 -86.39 11.93 -17.32
C ILE A 758 -85.97 11.04 -16.12
N ASP A 759 -86.77 10.03 -15.77
CA ASP A 759 -86.43 9.10 -14.68
C ASP A 759 -85.48 8.03 -15.23
N ASP A 760 -84.28 7.92 -14.67
CA ASP A 760 -83.26 6.95 -15.11
C ASP A 760 -83.24 5.66 -14.27
N GLY A 761 -83.92 5.65 -13.11
CA GLY A 761 -83.98 4.51 -12.20
C GLY A 761 -82.75 4.32 -11.30
N SER A 762 -81.87 5.32 -11.15
CA SER A 762 -80.60 5.26 -10.40
C SER A 762 -80.69 5.10 -8.86
N CYS A 763 -81.87 4.79 -8.32
CA CYS A 763 -82.24 4.84 -6.91
C CYS A 763 -81.63 3.70 -6.02
N LEU A 764 -80.94 4.03 -4.90
CA LEU A 764 -80.12 3.13 -4.06
C LEU A 764 -80.66 2.79 -2.65
N GLU A 765 -80.14 1.67 -2.08
CA GLU A 765 -80.36 1.13 -0.71
C GLU A 765 -79.04 0.63 -0.03
N PHE A 766 -79.10 -0.22 1.02
CA PHE A 766 -78.03 -0.43 2.04
C PHE A 766 -76.78 -1.29 1.61
N ASP A 767 -75.62 -1.22 2.34
CA ASP A 767 -74.23 -1.62 1.89
C ASP A 767 -73.75 -3.09 2.15
N GLU A 768 -72.46 -3.42 1.92
CA GLU A 768 -71.88 -4.78 2.10
C GLU A 768 -71.97 -5.37 3.52
N CYS A 769 -72.06 -4.55 4.57
CA CYS A 769 -72.42 -5.00 5.93
C CYS A 769 -73.89 -4.67 6.29
N GLY A 770 -74.48 -3.67 5.62
CA GLY A 770 -75.85 -3.17 5.70
C GLY A 770 -76.09 -1.66 5.97
N ILE A 771 -75.35 -0.68 5.38
CA ILE A 771 -75.29 0.77 5.80
C ILE A 771 -75.89 1.90 4.87
N CYS A 772 -75.99 1.73 3.53
CA CYS A 772 -76.45 2.71 2.47
C CYS A 772 -75.33 3.51 1.84
N GLY A 773 -74.74 2.93 0.79
CA GLY A 773 -73.50 3.41 0.16
C GLY A 773 -72.36 3.54 1.18
N GLY A 774 -72.33 2.66 2.17
CA GLY A 774 -71.31 2.65 3.23
C GLY A 774 -70.07 1.84 2.86
N ASP A 775 -69.24 1.57 3.87
CA ASP A 775 -67.78 1.67 3.73
C ASP A 775 -67.02 0.32 3.74
N GLY A 776 -67.70 -0.83 3.77
CA GLY A 776 -67.06 -2.15 3.61
C GLY A 776 -66.22 -2.67 4.80
N ILE A 777 -65.14 -3.42 4.49
CA ILE A 777 -64.22 -4.06 5.46
C ILE A 777 -63.11 -3.06 5.85
N ALA A 778 -62.70 -3.07 7.12
CA ALA A 778 -61.70 -2.15 7.65
C ALA A 778 -60.27 -2.43 7.12
N GLU A 779 -59.56 -1.36 6.80
CA GLU A 779 -58.21 -1.39 6.24
C GLU A 779 -57.19 -2.07 7.19
N GLY A 780 -56.36 -2.96 6.63
CA GLY A 780 -55.39 -3.77 7.36
C GLY A 780 -55.90 -5.14 7.86
N ALA A 781 -57.19 -5.46 7.71
CA ALA A 781 -57.73 -6.78 8.05
C ALA A 781 -57.96 -7.67 6.81
N CYS A 782 -57.64 -8.97 6.90
CA CYS A 782 -57.88 -9.96 5.85
C CYS A 782 -59.32 -10.55 5.84
N ASP A 783 -60.17 -10.24 6.82
CA ASP A 783 -61.59 -10.65 6.86
C ASP A 783 -62.50 -9.70 7.68
N CYS A 784 -63.82 -9.97 7.64
CA CYS A 784 -64.83 -9.21 8.39
C CYS A 784 -64.78 -9.40 9.92
N ASP A 785 -63.99 -10.34 10.44
CA ASP A 785 -63.81 -10.59 11.88
C ASP A 785 -62.56 -9.88 12.44
N GLY A 786 -61.67 -9.36 11.56
CA GLY A 786 -60.58 -8.45 11.89
C GLY A 786 -59.20 -9.11 12.00
N ASN A 787 -58.98 -10.26 11.36
CA ASN A 787 -57.69 -10.96 11.37
C ASN A 787 -56.62 -10.24 10.50
N VAL A 788 -55.33 -10.49 10.76
CA VAL A 788 -54.20 -9.91 10.01
C VAL A 788 -53.24 -11.02 9.56
N ASP A 789 -52.53 -10.81 8.45
CA ASP A 789 -51.50 -11.72 7.94
C ASP A 789 -50.10 -11.26 8.35
N LEU A 790 -49.24 -12.20 8.77
CA LEU A 790 -47.88 -11.95 9.25
C LEU A 790 -46.83 -12.72 8.42
N GLY A 791 -47.16 -13.14 7.20
CA GLY A 791 -46.23 -13.73 6.23
C GLY A 791 -46.28 -15.26 6.13
N CYS A 792 -47.02 -15.94 7.02
CA CYS A 792 -47.28 -17.39 6.95
C CYS A 792 -48.77 -17.71 6.66
N GLY A 793 -49.61 -16.70 6.41
CA GLY A 793 -51.03 -16.83 6.12
C GLY A 793 -51.94 -16.22 7.20
N CYS A 794 -53.07 -15.65 6.78
CA CYS A 794 -54.09 -15.00 7.62
C CYS A 794 -54.52 -15.88 8.83
N GLY A 795 -53.95 -15.60 10.00
CA GLY A 795 -54.24 -16.28 11.27
C GLY A 795 -53.21 -17.31 11.77
N GLU A 796 -52.11 -17.56 11.05
CA GLU A 796 -51.03 -18.48 11.47
C GLU A 796 -49.88 -17.77 12.21
N GLU A 797 -48.99 -18.53 12.88
CA GLU A 797 -47.81 -17.97 13.58
C GLU A 797 -46.73 -17.51 12.58
N ALA A 798 -46.07 -16.39 12.89
CA ALA A 798 -45.08 -15.74 12.04
C ALA A 798 -43.76 -16.55 11.91
N PRO A 799 -42.88 -16.22 10.93
CA PRO A 799 -41.53 -16.80 10.85
C PRO A 799 -40.76 -16.63 12.16
N SER A 800 -40.05 -17.67 12.58
CA SER A 800 -39.29 -17.71 13.83
C SER A 800 -38.04 -18.57 13.70
N GLY A 801 -37.22 -18.63 14.76
CA GLY A 801 -35.93 -19.31 14.74
C GLY A 801 -34.85 -18.51 14.01
N CYS A 802 -33.60 -18.96 14.10
CA CYS A 802 -32.47 -18.37 13.36
C CYS A 802 -32.51 -18.64 11.84
N ASP A 803 -33.34 -19.59 11.41
CA ASP A 803 -33.60 -19.97 10.02
C ASP A 803 -34.78 -19.22 9.38
N ASN A 804 -35.49 -18.37 10.15
CA ASN A 804 -36.66 -17.60 9.68
C ASN A 804 -37.75 -18.44 8.97
N ILE A 805 -37.96 -19.68 9.43
CA ILE A 805 -39.01 -20.57 8.91
C ILE A 805 -40.25 -20.49 9.83
N CYS A 806 -41.45 -20.51 9.24
CA CYS A 806 -42.73 -20.50 9.96
C CYS A 806 -42.78 -21.57 11.06
N GLY A 807 -42.73 -21.15 12.33
CA GLY A 807 -42.81 -22.03 13.51
C GLY A 807 -41.52 -22.77 13.90
N SER A 808 -40.34 -22.36 13.42
CA SER A 808 -39.06 -22.94 13.86
C SER A 808 -38.71 -22.57 15.30
N THR A 809 -38.00 -23.49 15.97
CA THR A 809 -37.45 -23.31 17.33
C THR A 809 -35.93 -23.44 17.38
N LEU A 810 -35.25 -23.37 16.23
CA LEU A 810 -33.79 -23.35 16.18
C LEU A 810 -33.26 -22.03 16.77
N VAL A 811 -32.14 -22.13 17.45
CA VAL A 811 -31.38 -21.00 18.00
C VAL A 811 -29.97 -21.07 17.46
N LEU A 812 -29.32 -19.92 17.36
CA LEU A 812 -27.88 -19.84 17.18
C LEU A 812 -27.23 -20.59 18.36
N ASP A 813 -26.22 -21.38 18.07
CA ASP A 813 -25.28 -21.85 19.08
C ASP A 813 -24.31 -20.72 19.46
N ASP A 814 -23.32 -20.98 20.33
CA ASP A 814 -22.44 -19.90 20.79
C ASP A 814 -21.48 -19.40 19.68
N CYS A 815 -21.35 -20.15 18.57
CA CYS A 815 -20.61 -19.79 17.35
C CYS A 815 -21.46 -19.05 16.31
N GLY A 816 -22.72 -18.70 16.62
CA GLY A 816 -23.60 -18.08 15.63
C GLY A 816 -24.15 -19.04 14.57
N VAL A 817 -23.97 -20.36 14.70
CA VAL A 817 -24.47 -21.34 13.75
C VAL A 817 -25.87 -21.80 14.14
N CYS A 818 -26.82 -21.69 13.22
CA CYS A 818 -28.22 -22.02 13.48
C CYS A 818 -28.44 -23.53 13.71
N GLY A 819 -28.52 -23.94 14.99
CA GLY A 819 -28.63 -25.35 15.38
C GLY A 819 -27.31 -26.13 15.38
N GLY A 820 -26.16 -25.45 15.46
CA GLY A 820 -24.84 -26.06 15.59
C GLY A 820 -24.58 -26.72 16.97
N ASP A 821 -23.36 -27.23 17.15
CA ASP A 821 -22.89 -27.88 18.38
C ASP A 821 -21.61 -27.27 18.98
N ASN A 822 -21.37 -25.98 18.70
CA ASN A 822 -20.20 -25.18 19.06
C ASN A 822 -18.86 -25.62 18.42
N SER A 823 -18.82 -26.68 17.60
CA SER A 823 -17.55 -27.21 17.05
C SER A 823 -16.89 -26.36 15.96
N SER A 824 -17.55 -25.31 15.47
CA SER A 824 -17.06 -24.41 14.40
C SER A 824 -16.38 -23.13 14.88
N CYS A 825 -16.30 -22.93 16.20
CA CYS A 825 -15.54 -21.85 16.85
C CYS A 825 -14.89 -22.35 18.16
N SER A 826 -14.49 -23.62 18.16
CA SER A 826 -13.78 -24.25 19.28
C SER A 826 -12.33 -24.54 18.87
N GLY A 827 -11.40 -23.90 19.55
CA GLY A 827 -9.95 -23.94 19.29
C GLY A 827 -9.18 -23.42 20.50
N CYS A 828 -7.92 -23.01 20.35
CA CYS A 828 -7.16 -22.41 21.44
C CYS A 828 -7.47 -20.91 21.54
N THR A 829 -8.04 -20.46 22.67
CA THR A 829 -8.39 -19.03 22.87
C THR A 829 -7.37 -18.28 23.73
N ASP A 830 -6.14 -18.78 23.81
CA ASP A 830 -5.05 -18.19 24.58
C ASP A 830 -4.15 -17.43 23.61
N GLU A 831 -4.25 -16.09 23.59
CA GLU A 831 -3.48 -15.19 22.69
C GLU A 831 -1.95 -15.39 22.82
N GLU A 832 -1.50 -15.99 23.93
CA GLU A 832 -0.09 -16.32 24.23
C GLU A 832 0.35 -17.71 23.69
N ALA A 833 -0.48 -18.43 22.90
CA ALA A 833 -0.20 -19.81 22.46
C ALA A 833 0.05 -19.97 20.95
N PHE A 834 0.95 -20.90 20.58
CA PHE A 834 1.42 -21.10 19.20
C PHE A 834 0.32 -21.53 18.21
N ASN A 835 -0.72 -22.20 18.68
CA ASN A 835 -1.89 -22.57 17.87
C ASN A 835 -3.15 -21.81 18.30
N TYR A 836 -2.98 -20.58 18.81
CA TYR A 836 -4.06 -19.65 19.02
C TYR A 836 -4.94 -19.54 17.77
N ASP A 837 -6.24 -19.57 18.02
CA ASP A 837 -7.30 -19.53 17.02
C ASP A 837 -8.15 -18.29 17.37
N ALA A 838 -7.95 -17.20 16.62
CA ALA A 838 -8.62 -15.92 16.87
C ALA A 838 -10.15 -16.00 16.64
N ASP A 839 -10.59 -16.96 15.82
CA ASP A 839 -12.02 -17.27 15.59
C ASP A 839 -12.61 -18.18 16.68
N ALA A 840 -11.76 -18.83 17.49
CA ALA A 840 -12.22 -19.59 18.64
C ALA A 840 -12.77 -18.67 19.73
N ILE A 841 -14.09 -18.69 19.89
CA ILE A 841 -14.79 -18.06 21.00
C ILE A 841 -14.85 -19.00 22.23
N LEU A 842 -14.37 -20.24 22.09
CA LEU A 842 -14.47 -21.32 23.08
C LEU A 842 -13.20 -22.19 23.13
N ASP A 843 -12.51 -22.16 24.29
CA ASP A 843 -11.31 -22.98 24.54
C ASP A 843 -11.62 -24.49 24.51
N ASP A 844 -10.99 -25.21 23.57
CA ASP A 844 -11.03 -26.67 23.46
C ASP A 844 -9.88 -27.38 24.21
N GLY A 845 -8.88 -26.62 24.67
CA GLY A 845 -7.71 -27.09 25.42
C GLY A 845 -6.55 -27.59 24.56
N SER A 846 -6.42 -27.11 23.33
CA SER A 846 -5.37 -27.51 22.36
C SER A 846 -4.05 -26.72 22.44
N CYS A 847 -3.99 -25.61 23.19
CA CYS A 847 -2.86 -24.67 23.22
C CYS A 847 -1.45 -25.29 23.46
N GLU A 848 -0.51 -25.00 22.56
CA GLU A 848 0.92 -25.40 22.58
C GLU A 848 1.86 -24.17 22.69
N SER A 849 3.12 -24.37 23.13
CA SER A 849 4.10 -23.28 23.36
C SER A 849 5.52 -23.67 22.90
N THR A 850 6.40 -22.70 22.63
CA THR A 850 7.77 -22.97 22.15
C THR A 850 8.69 -23.57 23.23
N PRO A 851 9.85 -24.17 22.87
CA PRO A 851 10.86 -24.62 23.83
C PRO A 851 11.59 -23.49 24.58
N PHE A 852 11.59 -22.27 24.04
CA PHE A 852 12.37 -21.14 24.55
C PHE A 852 11.54 -20.13 25.37
N GLY A 853 10.22 -20.16 25.21
CA GLY A 853 9.30 -19.13 25.71
C GLY A 853 8.75 -18.28 24.57
N ASP A 854 8.14 -17.18 24.93
CA ASP A 854 7.39 -16.33 24.01
C ASP A 854 8.30 -15.17 23.59
N ALA A 855 8.38 -14.90 22.29
CA ALA A 855 9.12 -13.75 21.79
C ALA A 855 8.28 -12.49 22.06
N PRO A 856 8.91 -11.35 22.35
CA PRO A 856 8.17 -10.12 22.54
C PRO A 856 7.65 -9.58 21.21
N ASP A 857 6.40 -9.12 21.21
CA ASP A 857 5.76 -8.43 20.10
C ASP A 857 5.99 -6.92 20.29
N THR A 858 6.65 -6.27 19.32
CA THR A 858 7.17 -4.89 19.43
C THR A 858 7.26 -4.20 18.07
N ASP A 859 7.24 -2.87 18.09
CA ASP A 859 7.21 -1.99 16.90
C ASP A 859 8.40 -2.13 15.93
N CYS A 860 9.44 -2.91 16.24
CA CYS A 860 10.54 -3.16 15.30
C CYS A 860 11.29 -4.49 15.53
N ASN A 861 11.78 -5.09 14.45
CA ASN A 861 12.64 -6.27 14.50
C ASN A 861 13.86 -6.14 13.57
N ALA A 862 14.79 -7.09 13.67
CA ALA A 862 15.92 -7.30 12.77
C ALA A 862 15.85 -8.71 12.18
N THR A 863 16.19 -8.84 10.91
CA THR A 863 16.20 -10.13 10.20
C THR A 863 17.59 -10.72 10.21
N ILE A 864 17.72 -11.95 10.70
CA ILE A 864 18.97 -12.73 10.67
C ILE A 864 18.81 -13.93 9.74
N LEU A 865 19.48 -13.91 8.59
CA LEU A 865 19.48 -15.00 7.62
C LEU A 865 20.34 -16.19 8.09
N ILE A 866 19.80 -17.40 7.96
CA ILE A 866 20.48 -18.67 8.20
C ILE A 866 20.47 -19.50 6.90
N PRO A 867 21.52 -19.40 6.06
CA PRO A 867 21.65 -20.18 4.83
C PRO A 867 21.64 -21.70 5.06
N ALA A 868 21.13 -22.48 4.09
CA ALA A 868 21.16 -23.94 4.11
C ALA A 868 22.59 -24.54 4.19
N ASP A 869 23.60 -23.80 3.72
CA ASP A 869 25.02 -24.19 3.80
C ASP A 869 25.73 -23.64 5.04
N ALA A 870 25.02 -22.96 5.95
CA ALA A 870 25.58 -22.52 7.22
C ALA A 870 26.00 -23.72 8.07
N ALA A 871 27.23 -23.68 8.60
CA ALA A 871 27.78 -24.77 9.39
C ALA A 871 27.26 -24.71 10.85
N ILE A 872 26.05 -25.23 11.07
CA ILE A 872 25.40 -25.31 12.39
C ILE A 872 25.72 -26.65 13.05
N THR A 873 26.52 -26.63 14.13
CA THR A 873 27.07 -27.85 14.73
C THR A 873 27.07 -27.88 16.25
N ILE A 874 26.89 -29.09 16.81
CA ILE A 874 27.11 -29.42 18.22
C ILE A 874 28.22 -30.47 18.29
N ASP A 875 29.33 -30.16 18.96
CA ASP A 875 30.54 -30.98 19.04
C ASP A 875 31.05 -31.45 17.65
N ALA A 876 30.95 -30.56 16.65
CA ALA A 876 31.27 -30.79 15.23
C ALA A 876 30.38 -31.81 14.48
N GLU A 877 29.27 -32.27 15.07
CA GLU A 877 28.20 -32.98 14.36
C GLU A 877 27.12 -31.97 13.93
N ILE A 878 26.52 -32.15 12.74
CA ILE A 878 25.52 -31.24 12.18
C ILE A 878 24.23 -31.25 13.02
N LEU A 879 23.64 -30.08 13.25
CA LEU A 879 22.39 -29.95 14.00
C LEU A 879 21.26 -30.76 13.36
N SER A 880 20.53 -31.51 14.19
CA SER A 880 19.46 -32.39 13.72
C SER A 880 18.19 -31.63 13.35
N ILE A 881 17.53 -32.08 12.28
CA ILE A 881 16.24 -31.56 11.81
C ILE A 881 15.20 -31.64 12.93
N GLY A 882 14.47 -30.54 13.15
CA GLY A 882 13.47 -30.37 14.22
C GLY A 882 14.01 -29.73 15.50
N SER A 883 15.33 -29.53 15.61
CA SER A 883 15.94 -28.66 16.63
C SER A 883 15.55 -27.20 16.40
N TRP A 884 15.64 -26.35 17.43
CA TRP A 884 15.38 -24.91 17.29
C TRP A 884 16.66 -24.10 17.49
N ILE A 885 16.77 -22.97 16.80
CA ILE A 885 17.84 -21.98 16.92
C ILE A 885 17.18 -20.67 17.36
N GLY A 886 17.69 -20.03 18.41
CA GLY A 886 17.13 -18.79 18.93
C GLY A 886 18.21 -17.79 19.32
N VAL A 887 17.83 -16.51 19.28
CA VAL A 887 18.58 -15.38 19.81
C VAL A 887 17.91 -14.84 21.07
N PHE A 888 18.72 -14.33 21.98
CA PHE A 888 18.33 -13.89 23.30
C PHE A 888 18.96 -12.52 23.57
N TYR A 889 18.18 -11.64 24.20
CA TYR A 889 18.60 -10.34 24.71
C TYR A 889 18.79 -10.43 26.24
N THR A 890 19.35 -9.40 26.84
CA THR A 890 19.62 -9.30 28.28
C THR A 890 18.61 -8.35 28.92
N ASP A 891 17.69 -8.89 29.72
CA ASP A 891 16.68 -8.08 30.40
C ASP A 891 17.25 -7.13 31.47
N ALA A 892 16.44 -6.17 31.91
CA ALA A 892 16.78 -5.17 32.94
C ALA A 892 17.25 -5.76 34.28
N ASP A 893 16.89 -7.01 34.59
CA ASP A 893 17.33 -7.74 35.78
C ASP A 893 18.65 -8.52 35.53
N GLY A 894 19.22 -8.44 34.32
CA GLY A 894 20.47 -9.05 33.87
C GLY A 894 20.35 -10.52 33.45
N ASN A 895 19.16 -10.98 33.06
CA ASN A 895 18.89 -12.35 32.64
C ASN A 895 18.68 -12.45 31.14
N LEU A 896 18.98 -13.61 30.57
CA LEU A 896 18.74 -13.85 29.14
C LEU A 896 17.25 -14.12 28.90
N ALA A 897 16.62 -13.23 28.14
CA ALA A 897 15.24 -13.30 27.68
C ALA A 897 15.19 -13.69 26.18
N TYR A 898 14.15 -14.40 25.76
CA TYR A 898 14.04 -14.89 24.39
C TYR A 898 13.66 -13.75 23.45
N GLY A 899 14.50 -13.46 22.46
CA GLY A 899 14.32 -12.35 21.52
C GLY A 899 13.90 -12.79 20.12
N GLY A 900 13.76 -14.10 19.86
CA GLY A 900 13.35 -14.63 18.56
C GLY A 900 14.04 -15.94 18.19
N GLY A 901 13.46 -16.71 17.26
CA GLY A 901 14.03 -18.01 16.87
C GLY A 901 13.20 -18.77 15.84
N THR A 902 13.79 -19.83 15.29
CA THR A 902 13.23 -20.65 14.21
C THR A 902 13.55 -22.13 14.40
N GLN A 903 12.73 -23.02 13.82
CA GLN A 903 13.00 -24.46 13.80
C GLN A 903 13.91 -24.82 12.61
N TRP A 904 15.04 -25.45 12.91
CA TRP A 904 15.97 -25.94 11.91
C TRP A 904 15.40 -27.14 11.14
N ASN A 905 15.01 -26.92 9.89
CA ASN A 905 14.53 -27.94 8.96
C ASN A 905 15.66 -28.52 8.06
N GLY A 906 16.82 -27.85 7.99
CA GLY A 906 17.95 -28.21 7.13
C GLY A 906 18.01 -27.45 5.80
N GLU A 907 17.15 -26.45 5.61
CA GLU A 907 17.09 -25.56 4.45
C GLU A 907 17.35 -24.10 4.88
N THR A 908 17.37 -23.15 3.95
CA THR A 908 17.60 -21.73 4.29
C THR A 908 16.40 -21.18 5.04
N THR A 909 16.64 -20.59 6.21
CA THR A 909 15.62 -19.99 7.09
C THR A 909 16.10 -18.65 7.63
N SER A 910 15.28 -17.94 8.41
CA SER A 910 15.64 -16.70 9.08
C SER A 910 15.13 -16.68 10.52
N ILE A 911 15.65 -15.74 11.31
CA ILE A 911 15.14 -15.38 12.64
C ILE A 911 14.77 -13.90 12.60
N ALA A 912 13.53 -13.57 12.99
CA ALA A 912 13.18 -12.22 13.41
C ALA A 912 13.64 -12.04 14.87
N ALA A 913 14.53 -11.09 15.11
CA ALA A 913 15.00 -10.68 16.43
C ALA A 913 14.27 -9.39 16.82
N TRP A 914 13.51 -9.40 17.91
CA TRP A 914 12.56 -8.33 18.25
C TRP A 914 13.20 -7.28 19.18
N GLY A 915 13.05 -6.00 18.84
CA GLY A 915 13.62 -4.88 19.57
C GLY A 915 12.85 -4.49 20.83
N SER A 916 13.41 -3.61 21.65
CA SER A 916 12.68 -2.99 22.76
C SER A 916 11.75 -1.88 22.29
N GLU A 917 10.58 -1.73 22.93
CA GLU A 917 9.76 -0.53 22.83
C GLU A 917 10.38 0.63 23.62
N ALA A 918 10.15 1.87 23.17
CA ALA A 918 10.74 3.06 23.78
C ALA A 918 10.38 3.23 25.29
N GLY A 919 11.31 2.82 26.16
CA GLY A 919 11.18 2.89 27.61
C GLY A 919 10.63 1.63 28.29
N LEU A 920 10.58 0.51 27.58
CA LEU A 920 10.34 -0.84 28.12
C LEU A 920 11.55 -1.73 27.81
N ASP A 921 11.93 -2.57 28.77
CA ASP A 921 12.94 -3.61 28.55
C ASP A 921 12.20 -4.91 28.21
N ASN A 922 11.72 -4.96 26.96
CA ASN A 922 10.94 -6.04 26.41
C ASN A 922 11.52 -6.56 25.08
N GLY A 923 12.78 -6.29 24.74
CA GLY A 923 13.41 -6.78 23.51
C GLY A 923 14.83 -6.24 23.37
N PHE A 924 15.46 -6.46 22.21
CA PHE A 924 16.82 -5.99 21.96
C PHE A 924 16.91 -4.46 21.89
N GLU A 925 17.80 -3.87 22.69
CA GLU A 925 18.19 -2.46 22.55
C GLU A 925 19.08 -2.27 21.31
N VAL A 926 19.02 -1.10 20.65
CA VAL A 926 19.87 -0.82 19.47
C VAL A 926 21.35 -0.81 19.87
N GLY A 927 22.13 -1.68 19.25
CA GLY A 927 23.54 -1.93 19.59
C GLY A 927 23.76 -3.08 20.60
N GLU A 928 22.72 -3.81 21.02
CA GLU A 928 22.87 -5.00 21.86
C GLU A 928 23.35 -6.23 21.06
N GLU A 929 24.23 -7.06 21.63
CA GLU A 929 24.79 -8.23 20.93
C GLU A 929 23.89 -9.48 21.04
N TYR A 930 23.62 -10.14 19.91
CA TYR A 930 22.80 -11.36 19.87
C TYR A 930 23.41 -12.51 20.70
N SER A 931 22.73 -12.96 21.75
CA SER A 931 23.11 -14.18 22.49
C SER A 931 22.43 -15.42 21.90
N TRP A 932 23.20 -16.35 21.34
CA TRP A 932 22.67 -17.48 20.57
C TRP A 932 22.50 -18.77 21.38
N PHE A 933 21.36 -19.44 21.22
CA PHE A 933 21.04 -20.74 21.83
C PHE A 933 20.40 -21.70 20.84
N VAL A 934 20.57 -23.00 21.09
CA VAL A 934 19.97 -24.08 20.31
C VAL A 934 19.28 -25.07 21.24
N TYR A 935 18.04 -25.46 20.91
CA TYR A 935 17.34 -26.58 21.52
C TYR A 935 17.54 -27.80 20.63
N ASP A 936 18.32 -28.79 21.09
CA ASP A 936 18.54 -30.02 20.33
C ASP A 936 17.35 -30.97 20.49
N ALA A 937 16.68 -31.30 19.38
CA ALA A 937 15.54 -32.21 19.36
C ALA A 937 15.90 -33.66 19.77
N ILE A 938 17.17 -34.06 19.75
CA ILE A 938 17.60 -35.41 20.17
C ILE A 938 17.76 -35.51 21.70
N SER A 939 18.41 -34.55 22.33
CA SER A 939 18.63 -34.51 23.79
C SER A 939 17.48 -33.87 24.57
N SER A 940 16.71 -32.99 23.92
CA SER A 940 15.73 -32.09 24.54
C SER A 940 16.36 -31.11 25.56
N GLU A 941 17.60 -30.69 25.30
CA GLU A 941 18.35 -29.71 26.11
C GLU A 941 18.56 -28.41 25.33
N ILE A 942 18.57 -27.27 26.03
CA ILE A 942 18.92 -25.95 25.51
C ILE A 942 20.41 -25.70 25.77
N ILE A 943 21.16 -25.31 24.74
CA ILE A 943 22.61 -25.18 24.78
C ILE A 943 23.01 -23.85 24.10
N GLY A 944 23.82 -23.03 24.79
CA GLY A 944 24.35 -21.78 24.23
C GLY A 944 25.43 -22.03 23.18
N ALA A 945 25.47 -21.19 22.14
CA ALA A 945 26.53 -21.19 21.14
C ALA A 945 27.80 -20.52 21.66
N ASN A 946 28.96 -21.04 21.23
CA ASN A 946 30.28 -20.52 21.64
C ASN A 946 30.93 -19.66 20.55
N SER A 947 30.48 -19.76 19.30
CA SER A 947 30.95 -18.95 18.18
C SER A 947 29.88 -18.84 17.09
N VAL A 948 29.72 -17.63 16.54
CA VAL A 948 28.89 -17.35 15.36
C VAL A 948 29.72 -16.49 14.41
N GLU A 949 29.71 -16.83 13.12
CA GLU A 949 30.45 -16.10 12.07
C GLU A 949 29.45 -15.53 11.06
N TYR A 950 29.54 -14.25 10.75
CA TYR A 950 28.56 -13.53 9.90
C TYR A 950 29.00 -13.46 8.43
N SER A 951 28.06 -13.60 7.49
CA SER A 951 28.25 -13.43 6.04
C SER A 951 28.14 -11.97 5.62
N PHE A 952 27.21 -11.24 6.23
CA PHE A 952 26.96 -9.80 6.11
C PHE A 952 26.21 -9.32 7.35
N GLY A 953 26.11 -7.99 7.52
CA GLY A 953 25.71 -7.39 8.79
C GLY A 953 26.74 -7.62 9.88
N ASP A 954 26.34 -7.49 11.14
CA ASP A 954 27.18 -7.75 12.32
C ASP A 954 26.39 -8.46 13.43
N SER A 955 27.04 -8.62 14.60
CA SER A 955 26.48 -9.31 15.76
C SER A 955 25.55 -8.45 16.62
N PHE A 956 25.27 -7.21 16.23
CA PHE A 956 24.48 -6.27 17.02
C PHE A 956 23.07 -6.09 16.43
N TYR A 957 22.12 -5.85 17.33
CA TYR A 957 20.76 -5.50 16.96
C TYR A 957 20.70 -4.06 16.41
N SER A 958 19.97 -3.90 15.32
CA SER A 958 19.52 -2.62 14.81
C SER A 958 18.10 -2.81 14.33
N CYS A 959 17.22 -1.85 14.64
CA CYS A 959 15.86 -1.82 14.09
C CYS A 959 15.91 -1.85 12.54
N ASN A 960 15.12 -2.74 11.92
CA ASN A 960 15.13 -3.08 10.50
C ASN A 960 16.50 -3.54 9.97
N GLY A 961 17.37 -4.01 10.87
CA GLY A 961 18.70 -4.51 10.56
C GLY A 961 18.66 -5.84 9.81
N LEU A 962 19.62 -6.05 8.92
CA LEU A 962 19.75 -7.28 8.13
C LEU A 962 21.15 -7.88 8.31
N SER A 963 21.21 -8.97 9.07
CA SER A 963 22.42 -9.76 9.30
C SER A 963 22.26 -11.16 8.69
N GLY A 964 23.37 -11.84 8.44
CA GLY A 964 23.36 -13.23 7.98
C GLY A 964 24.52 -14.01 8.58
N ILE A 965 24.31 -15.30 8.88
CA ILE A 965 25.35 -16.17 9.44
C ILE A 965 25.94 -17.13 8.40
N THR A 966 27.16 -17.60 8.64
CA THR A 966 27.86 -18.65 7.88
C THR A 966 28.14 -19.89 8.73
N SER A 967 28.21 -19.75 10.05
CA SER A 967 28.35 -20.87 10.98
C SER A 967 27.87 -20.50 12.37
N LEU A 968 27.42 -21.52 13.11
CA LEU A 968 27.09 -21.47 14.52
C LEU A 968 27.64 -22.75 15.16
N SER A 969 28.58 -22.62 16.09
CA SER A 969 29.23 -23.78 16.72
C SER A 969 29.02 -23.82 18.23
N ILE A 970 28.66 -25.01 18.70
CA ILE A 970 28.45 -25.36 20.10
C ILE A 970 29.49 -26.44 20.45
N ILE A 971 30.26 -26.21 21.51
CA ILE A 971 31.23 -27.19 22.03
C ILE A 971 30.83 -27.51 23.48
N THR A 972 30.30 -28.71 23.71
CA THR A 972 29.77 -29.12 25.03
C THR A 972 30.88 -29.59 25.98
N SER A 973 32.08 -29.87 25.46
CA SER A 973 33.25 -30.31 26.22
C SER A 973 34.41 -29.31 26.19
N SER A 974 34.37 -28.34 27.10
CA SER A 974 35.53 -27.48 27.41
C SER A 974 36.36 -28.04 28.57
N CYS A 975 37.50 -27.41 28.90
CA CYS A 975 38.34 -27.79 30.03
C CYS A 975 39.19 -26.62 30.55
N ASN A 976 39.71 -26.71 31.78
CA ASN A 976 40.49 -25.64 32.40
C ASN A 976 42.03 -25.85 32.40
N ASP A 977 42.55 -26.69 31.51
CA ASP A 977 44.01 -26.83 31.32
C ASP A 977 44.51 -25.90 30.22
N GLU A 978 45.34 -24.92 30.59
CA GLU A 978 45.96 -23.92 29.70
C GLU A 978 46.88 -24.55 28.62
N GLU A 979 47.24 -25.84 28.75
CA GLU A 979 47.98 -26.60 27.73
C GLU A 979 47.07 -27.36 26.72
N ALA A 980 45.73 -27.25 26.81
CA ALA A 980 44.76 -27.91 25.92
C ALA A 980 44.17 -26.97 24.85
N PHE A 981 43.71 -27.54 23.72
CA PHE A 981 43.11 -26.77 22.62
C PHE A 981 41.69 -26.27 22.93
N ASN A 982 40.92 -27.01 23.73
CA ASN A 982 39.59 -26.63 24.23
C ASN A 982 39.67 -25.97 25.62
N TYR A 983 40.63 -25.06 25.81
CA TYR A 983 40.82 -24.35 27.08
C TYR A 983 39.77 -23.25 27.29
N ASN A 984 39.03 -23.33 28.39
CA ASN A 984 38.14 -22.30 28.90
C ASN A 984 38.49 -21.98 30.38
N PRO A 985 38.85 -20.73 30.72
CA PRO A 985 39.22 -20.35 32.09
C PRO A 985 38.06 -20.34 33.11
N THR A 986 36.80 -20.47 32.69
CA THR A 986 35.62 -20.45 33.60
C THR A 986 35.09 -21.84 33.97
N ASP A 987 35.53 -22.90 33.27
CA ASP A 987 35.08 -24.28 33.52
C ASP A 987 35.75 -24.88 34.77
N ASN A 988 34.97 -25.61 35.56
CA ASN A 988 35.37 -26.14 36.87
C ASN A 988 35.23 -27.67 37.01
N ASP A 989 34.59 -28.39 36.08
CA ASP A 989 34.00 -29.70 36.41
C ASP A 989 34.41 -30.90 35.52
N CYS A 990 35.06 -30.72 34.36
CA CYS A 990 35.54 -31.88 33.57
C CYS A 990 37.00 -32.31 33.83
N ASP A 991 37.19 -33.14 34.86
CA ASP A 991 38.43 -33.86 35.20
C ASP A 991 38.74 -35.00 34.17
N GLY A 992 38.76 -34.68 32.86
CA GLY A 992 38.97 -35.62 31.76
C GLY A 992 38.71 -35.16 30.31
N CYS A 993 38.17 -33.95 30.06
CA CYS A 993 37.77 -33.49 28.71
C CYS A 993 38.89 -32.80 27.90
N CYS A 994 40.09 -32.63 28.46
CA CYS A 994 41.16 -31.85 27.84
C CYS A 994 41.65 -32.46 26.51
N CYS A 995 41.50 -31.71 25.41
CA CYS A 995 42.01 -32.08 24.10
C CYS A 995 43.45 -31.58 23.88
N TYR A 996 44.38 -32.49 23.64
CA TYR A 996 45.80 -32.19 23.40
C TYR A 996 46.29 -32.64 22.01
N VAL A 997 45.38 -33.05 21.12
CA VAL A 997 45.70 -33.61 19.81
C VAL A 997 44.83 -32.93 18.76
N SER A 998 45.44 -32.02 18.00
CA SER A 998 44.83 -31.45 16.81
C SER A 998 45.13 -32.32 15.59
N GLY A 999 44.22 -32.32 14.62
CA GLY A 999 44.38 -33.04 13.36
C GLY A 999 43.03 -33.30 12.69
N CYS A 1000 43.04 -33.54 11.38
CA CYS A 1000 41.83 -33.82 10.62
C CYS A 1000 40.91 -34.87 11.26
N MET A 1001 39.66 -34.48 11.52
CA MET A 1001 38.61 -35.31 12.13
C MET A 1001 37.61 -35.87 11.10
N ASP A 1002 37.61 -35.38 9.85
CA ASP A 1002 36.82 -35.99 8.76
C ASP A 1002 37.26 -37.44 8.49
N THR A 1003 36.38 -38.40 8.79
CA THR A 1003 36.62 -39.83 8.56
C THR A 1003 36.74 -40.24 7.08
N ALA A 1004 36.32 -39.36 6.15
CA ALA A 1004 36.46 -39.54 4.71
C ALA A 1004 37.76 -38.95 4.13
N ALA A 1005 38.46 -38.08 4.86
CA ALA A 1005 39.72 -37.48 4.44
C ALA A 1005 40.89 -38.48 4.49
N PHE A 1006 41.89 -38.27 3.64
CA PHE A 1006 43.05 -39.15 3.52
C PHE A 1006 43.92 -39.18 4.79
N ASN A 1007 43.95 -38.08 5.54
CA ASN A 1007 44.77 -37.88 6.73
C ASN A 1007 43.97 -37.82 8.04
N TYR A 1008 42.76 -38.39 8.07
CA TYR A 1008 41.99 -38.61 9.29
C TYR A 1008 42.86 -39.15 10.45
N ASP A 1009 42.92 -38.43 11.56
CA ASP A 1009 43.53 -38.91 12.80
C ASP A 1009 42.45 -39.32 13.80
N SER A 1010 42.28 -40.62 13.98
CA SER A 1010 41.35 -41.20 14.97
C SER A 1010 41.69 -40.92 16.44
N ASN A 1011 42.71 -40.10 16.71
CA ASN A 1011 43.11 -39.63 18.03
C ASN A 1011 43.01 -38.11 18.18
N ALA A 1012 42.68 -37.38 17.10
CA ALA A 1012 42.37 -35.97 17.18
C ALA A 1012 41.02 -35.74 17.85
N CYS A 1013 40.92 -34.61 18.56
CA CYS A 1013 39.74 -34.17 19.29
C CYS A 1013 39.46 -32.67 19.05
N PHE A 1014 40.17 -32.08 18.09
CA PHE A 1014 40.06 -30.72 17.61
C PHE A 1014 40.57 -30.74 16.16
N ASP A 1015 39.74 -30.34 15.20
CA ASP A 1015 40.19 -30.25 13.80
C ASP A 1015 41.07 -29.00 13.62
N ASP A 1016 42.09 -29.10 12.77
CA ASP A 1016 43.05 -28.02 12.49
C ASP A 1016 43.07 -27.63 11.01
N ASP A 1017 41.94 -27.81 10.33
CA ASP A 1017 41.72 -27.61 8.89
C ASP A 1017 42.72 -28.35 8.00
N SER A 1018 43.39 -29.38 8.54
CA SER A 1018 44.37 -30.15 7.78
C SER A 1018 43.75 -31.20 6.85
N CYS A 1019 42.42 -31.33 6.80
CA CYS A 1019 41.74 -32.39 6.05
C CYS A 1019 41.99 -32.35 4.54
N ILE A 1020 42.57 -33.43 4.03
CA ILE A 1020 42.86 -33.64 2.61
C ILE A 1020 41.80 -34.55 2.02
N ALA A 1021 40.88 -33.97 1.23
CA ALA A 1021 39.83 -34.70 0.54
C ALA A 1021 40.37 -35.82 -0.38
N VAL A 1022 39.70 -36.98 -0.37
CA VAL A 1022 40.08 -38.12 -1.22
C VAL A 1022 39.63 -37.89 -2.66
N VAL A 1023 40.57 -37.47 -3.51
CA VAL A 1023 40.34 -37.31 -4.95
C VAL A 1023 40.25 -38.70 -5.62
N GLU A 1024 39.04 -39.11 -6.03
CA GLU A 1024 38.86 -40.28 -6.90
C GLU A 1024 39.58 -40.07 -8.24
N GLY A 1025 40.73 -40.74 -8.43
CA GLY A 1025 41.38 -40.82 -9.74
C GLY A 1025 42.88 -41.12 -9.74
N CYS A 1026 43.62 -40.87 -8.65
CA CYS A 1026 45.09 -41.02 -8.65
C CYS A 1026 45.57 -42.28 -7.94
N THR A 1027 45.85 -43.34 -8.72
CA THR A 1027 46.61 -44.51 -8.25
C THR A 1027 48.07 -44.43 -8.69
N ASP A 1028 48.96 -43.81 -7.91
CA ASP A 1028 50.38 -44.18 -7.91
C ASP A 1028 51.09 -43.79 -6.59
N GLU A 1029 52.08 -44.59 -6.19
CA GLU A 1029 52.57 -44.72 -4.80
C GLU A 1029 53.76 -43.79 -4.44
N GLU A 1030 53.94 -42.66 -5.16
CA GLU A 1030 55.04 -41.68 -4.95
C GLU A 1030 54.61 -40.20 -5.18
N ALA A 1031 53.53 -39.75 -4.53
CA ALA A 1031 53.18 -38.33 -4.37
C ALA A 1031 53.33 -37.90 -2.90
#